data_AF-A0A6L3F6G0-F1
#
_entry.id   AF-A0A6L3F6G0-F1
#
_cell.length_a   1.000
_cell.length_b   1.000
_cell.length_c   1.000
_cell.angle_alpha   90.00
_cell.angle_beta   90.00
_cell.angle_gamma   90.00
#
_symmetry.space_group_name_H-M   'P 1'
#
loop_
_entity.id
_entity.type
_entity.pdbx_description
1 polymer ?
#
loop_
_entity_poly.entity_id
_entity_poly.type
_entity_poly.pdbx_seq_one_letter_code
_entity_poly.pdbx_strand_id
1 'polypeptide(L)'
;NSINELLQDEKHCGYPADQVKLLTNEQATANKIKEGLSWLADNAGEADTAVIYFSGHGGQIKTGEHADNYLIPYEATATNLPGTAISDSALVTLLNKIQVGRLLVIFDCCHAGGIGDVKGGDLAHEGTVKSGLDSKLYDRLGQGTGRAVIASSRSNEVSWVMGDMPNSLFTHHMLQAFKGEAPMRGDGLVRLFDLFDYVSEHVSVDQPNQHPILKAEIEKNFPIALHLGGQKTIPKQLVSTVYKNKPDIQNFQNVDLGPTDEEILFRMYDGYKRIVIKGEMGGGFGGGRVFLIHPVAVDDGADLPVVVKTGPIGIIEQEWSAFKQFVENKVPHVADIKGDLVYSQDRRWGGIRYPLAGNELYETLSLKSFCKQFDLDEITYVLKDQLFYTMKEMWQKNKHLGVAFVGGSFDPVLPVNVKIHLLPNIPATDTLTPKNCFQSEFKNGNIVAVSGFEIVEIDPEASELTLNLPYSDDDLPNSYRVRFTGVTDMAGFGEGKVISKPLTGVVQTTRFSLIQELVEAAFNDKIDTTATNIAVPKIGTVLNPIPEIPKFLKEIRHVRMGPIHGDLNLENVLVVYDKRNRQVFLIDFANARQDIVLHDFWRMETGIWLYLVPEILKENGRSLSDIPNFVQNIHDNALKAPELEKPFQIISAIRKQSTNYMVKPDDWSEYYNGLIVYLIGALKFSNLDNQPTTPLPKQGAFVTAVSLFHILKKEPMPDTNSLKPEEGDPTMPNDLSVRDLYPYLSKHFTEEDLKDICIELEIRYEDIPGRTLSSKARELLLHLERHGRLDELPPLMKEMRPRLQFPW
;
A
#
# COMPACT_ATOMS: atom_id res chain seq x y z
N ASN A 1 30.21 -5.44 31.52
CA ASN A 1 29.36 -5.70 32.72
C ASN A 1 27.91 -5.29 32.49
N SER A 2 27.60 -4.02 32.21
CA SER A 2 26.20 -3.57 32.05
C SER A 2 25.39 -4.34 30.99
N ILE A 3 26.00 -4.69 29.84
CA ILE A 3 25.34 -5.51 28.82
C ILE A 3 25.02 -6.92 29.33
N ASN A 4 25.95 -7.56 30.02
CA ASN A 4 25.74 -8.89 30.58
C ASN A 4 24.59 -8.90 31.60
N GLU A 5 24.57 -7.90 32.48
CA GLU A 5 23.50 -7.75 33.48
C GLU A 5 22.14 -7.54 32.81
N LEU A 6 22.06 -6.68 31.79
CA LEU A 6 20.80 -6.38 31.12
C LEU A 6 20.29 -7.53 30.25
N LEU A 7 21.19 -8.24 29.56
CA LEU A 7 20.82 -9.42 28.75
C LEU A 7 20.15 -10.50 29.61
N GLN A 8 20.66 -10.71 30.83
CA GLN A 8 20.15 -11.72 31.77
C GLN A 8 18.94 -11.24 32.59
N ASP A 9 18.61 -9.95 32.56
CA ASP A 9 17.48 -9.43 33.33
C ASP A 9 16.16 -9.91 32.73
N GLU A 10 15.44 -10.74 33.49
CA GLU A 10 14.12 -11.28 33.16
C GLU A 10 13.07 -10.19 32.92
N LYS A 11 13.26 -8.97 33.45
CA LYS A 11 12.36 -7.84 33.23
C LYS A 11 12.66 -7.08 31.95
N HIS A 12 13.76 -7.39 31.26
CA HIS A 12 14.19 -6.71 30.04
C HIS A 12 14.44 -7.73 28.93
N CYS A 13 15.66 -8.24 28.79
CA CYS A 13 16.07 -9.09 27.66
C CYS A 13 15.81 -10.59 27.87
N GLY A 14 15.85 -11.07 29.11
CA GLY A 14 15.43 -12.42 29.50
C GLY A 14 16.26 -13.58 28.96
N TYR A 15 17.56 -13.40 28.70
CA TYR A 15 18.45 -14.53 28.41
C TYR A 15 18.67 -15.38 29.67
N PRO A 16 18.54 -16.71 29.59
CA PRO A 16 18.92 -17.59 30.70
C PRO A 16 20.40 -17.39 31.08
N ALA A 17 20.68 -17.32 32.39
CA ALA A 17 22.03 -17.03 32.89
C ALA A 17 23.09 -18.05 32.45
N ASP A 18 22.70 -19.31 32.28
CA ASP A 18 23.55 -20.41 31.79
C ASP A 18 23.81 -20.35 30.27
N GLN A 19 23.10 -19.47 29.55
CA GLN A 19 23.26 -19.22 28.12
C GLN A 19 24.02 -17.91 27.82
N VAL A 20 24.57 -17.23 28.84
CA VAL A 20 25.35 -16.00 28.65
C VAL A 20 26.75 -16.17 29.23
N LYS A 21 27.79 -15.89 28.42
CA LYS A 21 29.19 -15.97 28.82
C LYS A 21 29.86 -14.60 28.79
N LEU A 22 30.34 -14.16 29.95
CA LEU A 22 31.06 -12.89 30.09
C LEU A 22 32.57 -13.13 30.23
N LEU A 23 33.35 -12.49 29.36
CA LEU A 23 34.81 -12.46 29.44
C LEU A 23 35.26 -11.00 29.55
N THR A 24 35.97 -10.67 30.63
CA THR A 24 36.51 -9.31 30.88
C THR A 24 37.97 -9.40 31.31
N ASN A 25 38.77 -8.40 30.94
CA ASN A 25 40.16 -8.24 31.39
C ASN A 25 40.97 -9.55 31.28
N GLU A 26 41.54 -10.06 32.36
CA GLU A 26 42.37 -11.28 32.41
C GLU A 26 41.63 -12.55 31.94
N GLN A 27 40.30 -12.50 31.80
CA GLN A 27 39.48 -13.58 31.25
C GLN A 27 39.21 -13.42 29.75
N ALA A 28 39.41 -12.22 29.18
CA ALA A 28 39.22 -11.93 27.77
C ALA A 28 40.52 -12.19 26.97
N THR A 29 41.05 -13.41 27.11
CA THR A 29 42.25 -13.84 26.37
C THR A 29 41.94 -14.40 25.00
N ALA A 30 42.89 -14.38 24.06
CA ALA A 30 42.70 -14.92 22.72
C ALA A 30 42.18 -16.36 22.76
N ASN A 31 42.75 -17.19 23.64
CA ASN A 31 42.32 -18.57 23.84
C ASN A 31 40.91 -18.65 24.45
N LYS A 32 40.61 -17.87 25.49
CA LYS A 32 39.28 -17.90 26.12
C LYS A 32 38.17 -17.36 25.22
N ILE A 33 38.46 -16.37 24.38
CA ILE A 33 37.53 -15.89 23.35
C ILE A 33 37.25 -16.99 22.34
N LYS A 34 38.29 -17.68 21.83
CA LYS A 34 38.13 -18.82 20.92
C LYS A 34 37.31 -19.95 21.57
N GLU A 35 37.59 -20.28 22.82
CA GLU A 35 36.81 -21.26 23.60
C GLU A 35 35.36 -20.80 23.81
N GLY A 36 35.12 -19.50 24.00
CA GLY A 36 33.78 -18.92 24.10
C GLY A 36 32.99 -19.05 22.79
N LEU A 37 33.62 -18.79 21.65
CA LEU A 37 33.01 -18.95 20.33
C LEU A 37 32.73 -20.43 20.01
N SER A 38 33.65 -21.34 20.35
CA SER A 38 33.41 -22.78 20.22
C SER A 38 32.26 -23.24 21.13
N TRP A 39 32.22 -22.78 22.38
CA TRP A 39 31.12 -23.07 23.30
C TRP A 39 29.77 -22.61 22.72
N LEU A 40 29.72 -21.42 22.10
CA LEU A 40 28.50 -20.92 21.46
C LEU A 40 28.08 -21.80 20.26
N ALA A 41 29.04 -22.24 19.45
CA ALA A 41 28.80 -23.17 18.34
C ALA A 41 28.27 -24.53 18.82
N ASP A 42 28.75 -25.01 19.97
CA ASP A 42 28.36 -26.32 20.52
C ASP A 42 26.99 -26.30 21.22
N ASN A 43 26.48 -25.12 21.58
CA ASN A 43 25.28 -24.97 22.42
C ASN A 43 24.10 -24.24 21.75
N ALA A 44 24.27 -23.70 20.54
CA ALA A 44 23.21 -23.04 19.78
C ALA A 44 22.93 -23.75 18.45
N GLY A 45 21.66 -24.00 18.15
CA GLY A 45 21.21 -24.68 16.93
C GLY A 45 20.60 -23.76 15.88
N GLU A 46 20.22 -24.32 14.73
CA GLU A 46 19.68 -23.57 13.57
C GLU A 46 18.46 -22.71 13.92
N ALA A 47 17.63 -23.16 14.85
CA ALA A 47 16.44 -22.42 15.27
C ALA A 47 16.73 -21.27 16.25
N ASP A 48 17.97 -21.09 16.73
CA ASP A 48 18.30 -20.15 17.79
C ASP A 48 18.71 -18.77 17.26
N THR A 49 18.87 -17.81 18.18
CA THR A 49 19.54 -16.54 17.90
C THR A 49 20.79 -16.45 18.76
N ALA A 50 21.94 -16.19 18.15
CA ALA A 50 23.17 -15.95 18.87
C ALA A 50 23.59 -14.48 18.74
N VAL A 51 23.92 -13.86 19.86
CA VAL A 51 24.41 -12.48 19.92
C VAL A 51 25.83 -12.48 20.49
N ILE A 52 26.75 -11.87 19.76
CA ILE A 52 28.14 -11.69 20.18
C ILE A 52 28.38 -10.20 20.34
N TYR A 53 28.75 -9.78 21.54
CA TYR A 53 29.10 -8.40 21.83
C TYR A 53 30.58 -8.31 22.20
N PHE A 54 31.33 -7.53 21.44
CA PHE A 54 32.74 -7.24 21.72
C PHE A 54 32.93 -5.74 21.88
N SER A 55 33.54 -5.35 22.99
CA SER A 55 33.98 -3.98 23.27
C SER A 55 35.45 -3.99 23.63
N GLY A 56 36.28 -3.30 22.84
CA GLY A 56 37.73 -3.37 22.97
C GLY A 56 38.47 -2.74 21.80
N HIS A 57 39.72 -3.15 21.58
CA HIS A 57 40.55 -2.61 20.51
C HIS A 57 40.57 -3.52 19.27
N GLY A 58 40.64 -2.88 18.10
CA GLY A 58 40.97 -3.53 16.83
C GLY A 58 42.27 -2.95 16.26
N GLY A 59 43.03 -3.78 15.56
CA GLY A 59 44.27 -3.39 14.88
C GLY A 59 44.34 -3.96 13.47
N GLN A 60 45.14 -3.34 12.61
CA GLN A 60 45.35 -3.76 11.23
C GLN A 60 46.84 -3.78 10.93
N ILE A 61 47.34 -4.88 10.40
CA ILE A 61 48.66 -4.89 9.77
C ILE A 61 48.43 -4.66 8.28
N LYS A 62 48.95 -3.56 7.72
CA LYS A 62 48.61 -3.14 6.34
C LYS A 62 49.35 -3.91 5.25
N THR A 63 50.55 -4.40 5.54
CA THR A 63 51.48 -4.96 4.55
C THR A 63 52.32 -6.08 5.16
N GLY A 64 52.77 -7.03 4.34
CA GLY A 64 53.62 -8.15 4.77
C GLY A 64 52.85 -9.46 4.91
N GLU A 65 53.55 -10.52 5.33
CA GLU A 65 52.99 -11.87 5.46
C GLU A 65 51.84 -11.97 6.47
N HIS A 66 51.82 -11.06 7.45
CA HIS A 66 50.78 -10.98 8.48
C HIS A 66 49.79 -9.84 8.22
N ALA A 67 49.61 -9.39 6.98
CA ALA A 67 48.64 -8.35 6.66
C ALA A 67 47.20 -8.87 6.85
N ASP A 68 46.55 -8.47 7.94
CA ASP A 68 45.16 -8.82 8.27
C ASP A 68 44.57 -7.79 9.26
N ASN A 69 43.26 -7.88 9.53
CA ASN A 69 42.68 -7.24 10.70
C ASN A 69 42.79 -8.17 11.91
N TYR A 70 42.86 -7.57 13.09
CA TYR A 70 43.05 -8.26 14.35
C TYR A 70 42.11 -7.69 15.41
N LEU A 71 41.34 -8.57 16.03
CA LEU A 71 40.70 -8.31 17.33
C LEU A 71 41.79 -8.41 18.40
N ILE A 72 41.91 -7.43 19.29
CA ILE A 72 43.00 -7.34 20.29
C ILE A 72 42.47 -7.77 21.68
N PRO A 73 42.80 -8.99 22.15
CA PRO A 73 42.47 -9.47 23.50
C PRO A 73 43.35 -8.81 24.58
N TYR A 74 43.04 -9.07 25.85
CA TYR A 74 43.68 -8.38 26.98
C TYR A 74 45.21 -8.55 27.04
N GLU A 75 45.72 -9.74 26.72
CA GLU A 75 47.14 -10.10 26.75
C GLU A 75 47.90 -9.81 25.46
N ALA A 76 47.23 -9.27 24.43
CA ALA A 76 47.87 -9.02 23.15
C ALA A 76 48.99 -7.98 23.27
N THR A 77 50.09 -8.26 22.57
CA THR A 77 51.26 -7.40 22.55
C THR A 77 51.51 -6.88 21.15
N ALA A 78 51.89 -5.61 21.05
CA ALA A 78 52.24 -4.96 19.79
C ALA A 78 53.35 -5.71 19.03
N THR A 79 54.33 -6.26 19.77
CA THR A 79 55.50 -6.95 19.22
C THR A 79 55.21 -8.34 18.68
N ASN A 80 54.04 -8.93 19.01
CA ASN A 80 53.62 -10.23 18.50
C ASN A 80 52.09 -10.27 18.31
N LEU A 81 51.57 -9.31 17.54
CA LEU A 81 50.14 -9.25 17.26
C LEU A 81 49.63 -10.53 16.57
N PRO A 82 50.31 -11.13 15.57
CA PRO A 82 49.84 -12.37 14.93
C PRO A 82 49.75 -13.57 15.87
N GLY A 83 50.61 -13.64 16.89
CA GLY A 83 50.61 -14.74 17.86
C GLY A 83 49.73 -14.52 19.09
N THR A 84 49.33 -13.28 19.38
CA THR A 84 48.61 -12.92 20.62
C THR A 84 47.23 -12.30 20.39
N ALA A 85 46.90 -11.91 19.15
CA ALA A 85 45.59 -11.40 18.75
C ALA A 85 44.78 -12.45 17.96
N ILE A 86 43.53 -12.13 17.62
CA ILE A 86 42.68 -12.98 16.78
C ILE A 86 42.59 -12.34 15.40
N SER A 87 43.17 -13.00 14.40
CA SER A 87 43.08 -12.54 13.01
C SER A 87 41.66 -12.64 12.48
N ASP A 88 41.37 -11.82 11.48
CA ASP A 88 40.11 -11.82 10.73
C ASP A 88 39.77 -13.17 10.15
N SER A 89 40.75 -13.81 9.53
CA SER A 89 40.66 -15.17 9.01
C SER A 89 40.26 -16.19 10.08
N ALA A 90 40.86 -16.11 11.27
CA ALA A 90 40.52 -16.98 12.40
C ALA A 90 39.11 -16.68 12.94
N LEU A 91 38.75 -15.40 13.05
CA LEU A 91 37.44 -14.96 13.51
C LEU A 91 36.32 -15.44 12.59
N VAL A 92 36.46 -15.23 11.27
CA VAL A 92 35.51 -15.72 10.26
C VAL A 92 35.36 -17.24 10.35
N THR A 93 36.48 -17.96 10.48
CA THR A 93 36.47 -19.43 10.60
C THR A 93 35.71 -19.89 11.84
N LEU A 94 35.87 -19.22 12.98
CA LEU A 94 35.17 -19.56 14.22
C LEU A 94 33.69 -19.22 14.14
N LEU A 95 33.34 -18.05 13.60
CA LEU A 95 31.94 -17.63 13.45
C LEU A 95 31.18 -18.52 12.46
N ASN A 96 31.85 -19.00 11.40
CA ASN A 96 31.25 -19.96 10.45
C ASN A 96 30.95 -21.33 11.07
N LYS A 97 31.51 -21.66 12.24
CA LYS A 97 31.14 -22.88 12.96
C LYS A 97 29.84 -22.74 13.75
N ILE A 98 29.37 -21.51 13.98
CA ILE A 98 28.12 -21.24 14.69
C ILE A 98 26.98 -21.35 13.66
N GLN A 99 26.32 -22.51 13.62
CA GLN A 99 25.28 -22.85 12.65
C GLN A 99 23.88 -22.44 13.15
N VAL A 100 23.73 -21.19 13.57
CA VAL A 100 22.44 -20.62 13.95
C VAL A 100 21.78 -19.94 12.75
N GLY A 101 20.45 -19.97 12.66
CA GLY A 101 19.72 -19.26 11.61
C GLY A 101 19.76 -17.74 11.78
N ARG A 102 20.18 -17.24 12.96
CA ARG A 102 20.22 -15.82 13.31
C ARG A 102 21.47 -15.49 14.12
N LEU A 103 22.47 -14.89 13.50
CA LEU A 103 23.72 -14.49 14.15
C LEU A 103 23.90 -12.97 14.10
N LEU A 104 23.95 -12.33 15.25
CA LEU A 104 24.27 -10.92 15.39
C LEU A 104 25.65 -10.75 16.05
N VAL A 105 26.56 -10.04 15.38
CA VAL A 105 27.87 -9.64 15.94
C VAL A 105 27.92 -8.13 16.11
N ILE A 106 28.23 -7.65 17.30
CA ILE A 106 28.27 -6.22 17.64
C ILE A 106 29.70 -5.85 18.05
N PHE A 107 30.27 -4.87 17.35
CA PHE A 107 31.60 -4.34 17.61
C PHE A 107 31.54 -2.90 18.15
N ASP A 108 31.74 -2.75 19.45
CA ASP A 108 32.00 -1.46 20.09
C ASP A 108 33.52 -1.23 20.22
N CYS A 109 34.18 -1.11 19.08
CA CYS A 109 35.63 -0.96 18.98
C CYS A 109 36.03 0.48 18.71
N CYS A 110 36.67 1.15 19.68
CA CYS A 110 37.17 2.51 19.51
C CYS A 110 38.38 2.55 18.55
N HIS A 111 38.42 3.54 17.63
CA HIS A 111 39.65 4.27 17.39
C HIS A 111 40.05 4.93 18.72
N ALA A 112 41.27 4.73 19.24
CA ALA A 112 41.72 5.40 20.46
C ALA A 112 41.90 6.92 20.21
N GLY A 113 40.80 7.66 20.21
CA GLY A 113 40.77 9.12 20.18
C GLY A 113 40.76 9.68 21.60
N GLY A 114 41.86 9.54 22.33
CA GLY A 114 42.07 10.23 23.62
C GLY A 114 42.43 9.32 24.79
N ILE A 115 43.67 9.47 25.26
CA ILE A 115 44.30 8.89 26.47
C ILE A 115 44.89 7.48 26.26
N GLY A 116 46.21 7.48 26.01
CA GLY A 116 47.05 6.29 25.86
C GLY A 116 47.16 5.88 24.40
N ASP A 117 48.25 6.20 23.71
CA ASP A 117 49.36 5.23 23.66
C ASP A 117 48.92 3.90 24.27
N VAL A 118 48.64 2.93 23.40
CA VAL A 118 48.70 1.52 23.76
C VAL A 118 49.84 1.38 24.76
N LYS A 119 49.54 0.94 26.00
CA LYS A 119 50.52 0.85 27.08
C LYS A 119 51.82 0.24 26.53
N GLY A 120 52.82 1.09 26.33
CA GLY A 120 54.02 0.80 25.55
C GLY A 120 54.21 1.79 24.41
N GLY A 121 54.84 2.94 24.70
CA GLY A 121 55.23 3.99 23.75
C GLY A 121 56.26 3.60 22.68
N ASP A 122 56.28 2.32 22.26
CA ASP A 122 57.16 1.78 21.22
C ASP A 122 56.42 1.54 19.88
N LEU A 123 55.09 1.70 19.85
CA LEU A 123 54.26 1.41 18.66
C LEU A 123 54.42 2.37 17.49
N ALA A 124 55.10 3.50 17.69
CA ALA A 124 55.35 4.47 16.62
C ALA A 124 56.58 4.13 15.76
N HIS A 125 57.36 3.08 16.09
CA HIS A 125 58.66 2.87 15.46
C HIS A 125 58.72 1.98 14.20
N GLU A 126 57.64 1.34 13.75
CA GLU A 126 57.67 0.58 12.46
C GLU A 126 56.48 0.80 11.50
N GLY A 127 55.54 1.71 11.77
CA GLY A 127 54.55 2.16 10.76
C GLY A 127 53.61 1.08 10.16
N THR A 128 53.60 -0.14 10.70
CA THR A 128 52.91 -1.30 10.13
C THR A 128 51.52 -1.57 10.73
N VAL A 129 51.22 -1.08 11.94
CA VAL A 129 49.95 -1.35 12.66
C VAL A 129 49.06 -0.10 12.73
N LYS A 130 47.86 -0.16 12.14
CA LYS A 130 46.83 0.90 12.22
C LYS A 130 45.72 0.49 13.20
N SER A 131 45.21 1.42 14.00
CA SER A 131 44.04 1.20 14.88
C SER A 131 42.72 1.08 14.08
N GLY A 132 41.78 0.27 14.58
CA GLY A 132 40.43 0.08 14.04
C GLY A 132 40.27 -1.19 13.20
N LEU A 133 39.03 -1.57 12.87
CA LEU A 133 38.71 -2.69 11.97
C LEU A 133 38.30 -2.15 10.59
N ASP A 134 38.68 -2.86 9.52
CA ASP A 134 38.33 -2.45 8.15
C ASP A 134 36.87 -2.79 7.81
N SER A 135 36.24 -2.01 6.92
CA SER A 135 34.87 -2.25 6.48
C SER A 135 34.70 -3.58 5.74
N LYS A 136 35.77 -4.06 5.07
CA LYS A 136 35.79 -5.37 4.40
C LYS A 136 35.60 -6.54 5.35
N LEU A 137 36.03 -6.41 6.62
CA LEU A 137 35.74 -7.41 7.64
C LEU A 137 34.23 -7.49 7.86
N TYR A 138 33.59 -6.35 8.10
CA TYR A 138 32.15 -6.30 8.36
C TYR A 138 31.35 -6.87 7.18
N ASP A 139 31.78 -6.57 5.94
CA ASP A 139 31.17 -7.15 4.74
C ASP A 139 31.30 -8.68 4.73
N ARG A 140 32.48 -9.24 5.05
CA ARG A 140 32.69 -10.70 5.10
C ARG A 140 31.90 -11.38 6.22
N LEU A 141 31.70 -10.72 7.35
CA LEU A 141 30.98 -11.28 8.50
C LEU A 141 29.46 -11.20 8.33
N GLY A 142 28.97 -10.21 7.58
CA GLY A 142 27.57 -10.09 7.20
C GLY A 142 27.16 -10.95 6.01
N GLN A 143 28.10 -11.62 5.33
CA GLN A 143 27.81 -12.54 4.21
C GLN A 143 27.19 -13.85 4.73
N GLY A 144 26.13 -14.29 4.04
CA GLY A 144 25.36 -15.50 4.36
C GLY A 144 24.05 -15.20 5.07
N THR A 145 23.01 -15.93 4.70
CA THR A 145 21.63 -15.75 5.18
C THR A 145 21.56 -15.75 6.71
N GLY A 146 20.88 -14.76 7.28
CA GLY A 146 20.62 -14.69 8.73
C GLY A 146 21.75 -14.07 9.56
N ARG A 147 22.74 -13.47 8.92
CA ARG A 147 23.91 -12.87 9.61
C ARG A 147 23.89 -11.35 9.55
N ALA A 148 24.15 -10.73 10.69
CA ALA A 148 24.20 -9.29 10.83
C ALA A 148 25.39 -8.85 11.68
N VAL A 149 25.97 -7.72 11.31
CA VAL A 149 27.06 -7.06 12.03
C VAL A 149 26.68 -5.61 12.30
N ILE A 150 26.73 -5.20 13.56
CA ILE A 150 26.66 -3.78 13.94
C ILE A 150 28.05 -3.35 14.41
N ALA A 151 28.52 -2.20 13.93
CA ALA A 151 29.69 -1.55 14.51
C ALA A 151 29.34 -0.14 15.01
N SER A 152 29.96 0.25 16.12
CA SER A 152 29.71 1.51 16.83
C SER A 152 30.09 2.78 16.06
N SER A 153 30.96 2.67 15.06
CA SER A 153 31.41 3.78 14.21
C SER A 153 31.90 3.26 12.85
N ARG A 154 32.05 4.15 11.87
CA ARG A 154 32.75 3.83 10.61
C ARG A 154 34.25 3.59 10.86
N SER A 155 34.91 2.95 9.89
CA SER A 155 36.34 2.58 9.97
C SER A 155 37.32 3.77 10.02
N ASN A 156 36.83 4.99 9.80
CA ASN A 156 37.55 6.25 9.89
C ASN A 156 37.04 7.17 11.01
N GLU A 157 36.15 6.68 11.88
CA GLU A 157 35.50 7.43 12.95
C GLU A 157 35.83 6.83 14.33
N VAL A 158 35.56 7.59 15.39
CA VAL A 158 35.84 7.22 16.78
C VAL A 158 34.54 6.79 17.47
N SER A 159 34.60 5.72 18.27
CA SER A 159 33.54 5.43 19.25
C SER A 159 33.82 6.21 20.53
N TRP A 160 32.91 7.11 20.92
CA TRP A 160 33.14 8.08 21.98
C TRP A 160 32.69 7.58 23.36
N VAL A 161 33.37 8.05 24.40
CA VAL A 161 32.89 8.02 25.80
C VAL A 161 32.74 9.47 26.23
N MET A 162 31.53 9.90 26.58
CA MET A 162 31.27 11.31 26.93
C MET A 162 31.32 11.51 28.44
N GLY A 163 32.10 12.49 28.90
CA GLY A 163 32.17 12.87 30.31
C GLY A 163 32.49 11.68 31.23
N ASP A 164 31.75 11.58 32.35
CA ASP A 164 31.88 10.51 33.34
C ASP A 164 30.99 9.29 33.03
N MET A 165 30.58 9.09 31.76
CA MET A 165 29.74 7.95 31.42
C MET A 165 30.44 6.62 31.69
N PRO A 166 29.74 5.64 32.30
CA PRO A 166 30.32 4.34 32.62
C PRO A 166 30.51 3.43 31.39
N ASN A 167 29.95 3.80 30.24
CA ASN A 167 29.99 3.05 28.98
C ASN A 167 30.24 4.00 27.79
N SER A 168 30.60 3.47 26.62
CA SER A 168 30.63 4.25 25.38
C SER A 168 29.25 4.83 25.06
N LEU A 169 29.21 5.91 24.26
CA LEU A 169 27.97 6.53 23.78
C LEU A 169 27.10 5.51 23.02
N PHE A 170 27.73 4.68 22.19
CA PHE A 170 27.04 3.58 21.49
C PHE A 170 26.42 2.58 22.47
N THR A 171 27.19 2.10 23.44
CA THR A 171 26.71 1.16 24.45
C THR A 171 25.65 1.77 25.35
N HIS A 172 25.76 3.06 25.68
CA HIS A 172 24.76 3.79 26.44
C HIS A 172 23.39 3.71 25.76
N HIS A 173 23.31 4.12 24.49
CA HIS A 173 22.05 4.09 23.74
C HIS A 173 21.55 2.67 23.49
N MET A 174 22.45 1.71 23.29
CA MET A 174 22.07 0.30 23.19
C MET A 174 21.44 -0.24 24.48
N LEU A 175 21.95 0.16 25.64
CA LEU A 175 21.35 -0.18 26.94
C LEU A 175 19.96 0.47 27.10
N GLN A 176 19.78 1.72 26.65
CA GLN A 176 18.47 2.38 26.70
C GLN A 176 17.44 1.72 25.79
N ALA A 177 17.85 1.33 24.58
CA ALA A 177 17.00 0.58 23.66
C ALA A 177 16.45 -0.70 24.30
N PHE A 178 17.33 -1.50 24.93
CA PHE A 178 16.93 -2.72 25.64
C PHE A 178 16.11 -2.48 26.90
N LYS A 179 16.25 -1.31 27.54
CA LYS A 179 15.39 -0.86 28.65
C LYS A 179 14.01 -0.37 28.20
N GLY A 180 13.77 -0.34 26.90
CA GLY A 180 12.46 -0.06 26.30
C GLY A 180 12.25 1.38 25.85
N GLU A 181 13.31 2.18 25.73
CA GLU A 181 13.20 3.52 25.13
C GLU A 181 13.05 3.44 23.60
N ALA A 182 13.51 2.35 22.98
CA ALA A 182 13.36 2.13 21.55
C ALA A 182 11.90 1.74 21.19
N PRO A 183 11.33 2.33 20.12
CA PRO A 183 9.98 2.04 19.70
C PRO A 183 9.88 0.60 19.16
N MET A 184 9.03 -0.22 19.78
CA MET A 184 8.86 -1.64 19.42
C MET A 184 7.45 -1.93 18.93
N ARG A 185 7.33 -3.01 18.15
CA ARG A 185 6.07 -3.52 17.57
C ARG A 185 5.03 -4.04 18.57
N GLY A 186 5.30 -3.92 19.88
CA GLY A 186 4.39 -4.35 20.95
C GLY A 186 4.21 -5.86 21.11
N ASP A 187 5.00 -6.67 20.40
CA ASP A 187 4.94 -8.13 20.41
C ASP A 187 5.89 -8.78 21.44
N GLY A 188 6.51 -7.95 22.28
CA GLY A 188 7.39 -8.38 23.37
C GLY A 188 8.80 -8.77 22.93
N LEU A 189 9.21 -8.39 21.71
CA LEU A 189 10.53 -8.72 21.17
C LEU A 189 11.28 -7.45 20.76
N VAL A 190 12.57 -7.39 21.07
CA VAL A 190 13.50 -6.43 20.46
C VAL A 190 14.09 -7.11 19.22
N ARG A 191 14.03 -6.45 18.06
CA ARG A 191 14.63 -6.96 16.82
C ARG A 191 15.86 -6.17 16.40
N LEU A 192 16.60 -6.74 15.45
CA LEU A 192 17.83 -6.18 14.91
C LEU A 192 17.69 -4.73 14.42
N PHE A 193 16.72 -4.45 13.54
CA PHE A 193 16.53 -3.10 13.00
C PHE A 193 15.98 -2.15 14.06
N ASP A 194 15.09 -2.62 14.95
CA ASP A 194 14.55 -1.78 16.03
C ASP A 194 15.68 -1.31 16.95
N LEU A 195 16.65 -2.19 17.25
CA LEU A 195 17.86 -1.84 17.99
C LEU A 195 18.76 -0.89 17.21
N PHE A 196 19.05 -1.22 15.94
CA PHE A 196 20.00 -0.45 15.14
C PHE A 196 19.49 0.95 14.84
N ASP A 197 18.23 1.10 14.47
CA ASP A 197 17.62 2.39 14.11
C ASP A 197 17.68 3.35 15.31
N TYR A 198 17.26 2.88 16.49
CA TYR A 198 17.33 3.67 17.73
C TYR A 198 18.76 4.09 18.04
N VAL A 199 19.70 3.15 18.05
CA VAL A 199 21.10 3.43 18.42
C VAL A 199 21.77 4.34 17.38
N SER A 200 21.52 4.12 16.09
CA SER A 200 22.06 4.92 15.00
C SER A 200 21.59 6.38 15.08
N GLU A 201 20.30 6.59 15.31
CA GLU A 201 19.70 7.92 15.44
C GLU A 201 20.28 8.68 16.64
N HIS A 202 20.22 8.08 17.83
CA HIS A 202 20.60 8.77 19.07
C HIS A 202 22.10 9.02 19.16
N VAL A 203 22.94 8.07 18.70
CA VAL A 203 24.40 8.27 18.64
C VAL A 203 24.75 9.39 17.67
N SER A 204 24.11 9.45 16.49
CA SER A 204 24.40 10.48 15.48
C SER A 204 23.93 11.87 15.93
N VAL A 205 22.84 11.96 16.71
CA VAL A 205 22.35 13.20 17.31
C VAL A 205 23.31 13.71 18.38
N ASP A 206 23.71 12.83 19.31
CA ASP A 206 24.58 13.23 20.44
C ASP A 206 26.02 13.48 20.01
N GLN A 207 26.49 12.79 18.96
CA GLN A 207 27.83 12.95 18.41
C GLN A 207 27.86 12.80 16.87
N PRO A 208 27.74 13.91 16.12
CA PRO A 208 27.67 13.91 14.65
C PRO A 208 28.90 13.34 13.90
N ASN A 209 29.98 13.01 14.60
CA ASN A 209 31.19 12.40 14.04
C ASN A 209 31.33 10.91 14.39
N GLN A 210 30.25 10.29 14.88
CA GLN A 210 30.17 8.87 15.15
C GLN A 210 28.90 8.31 14.50
N HIS A 211 29.06 7.48 13.48
CA HIS A 211 27.94 6.85 12.78
C HIS A 211 28.00 5.34 12.94
N PRO A 212 27.08 4.73 13.71
CA PRO A 212 26.92 3.30 13.73
C PRO A 212 26.64 2.75 12.32
N ILE A 213 27.14 1.55 12.05
CA ILE A 213 26.96 0.88 10.76
C ILE A 213 26.37 -0.51 10.94
N LEU A 214 25.51 -0.90 10.01
CA LEU A 214 24.91 -2.23 9.92
C LEU A 214 25.33 -2.88 8.60
N LYS A 215 25.81 -4.12 8.68
CA LYS A 215 26.06 -5.01 7.53
C LYS A 215 25.25 -6.28 7.73
N ALA A 216 24.29 -6.53 6.87
CA ALA A 216 23.42 -7.69 7.00
C ALA A 216 23.00 -8.21 5.63
N GLU A 217 22.97 -9.53 5.48
CA GLU A 217 22.35 -10.24 4.37
C GLU A 217 21.18 -11.06 4.93
N ILE A 218 20.07 -10.36 5.19
CA ILE A 218 18.92 -10.94 5.89
C ILE A 218 17.63 -10.62 5.15
N GLU A 219 16.74 -11.60 5.09
CA GLU A 219 15.43 -11.47 4.46
C GLU A 219 14.38 -10.88 5.43
N LYS A 220 14.58 -11.09 6.74
CA LYS A 220 13.65 -10.69 7.80
C LYS A 220 14.37 -10.02 8.97
N ASN A 221 13.74 -9.02 9.55
CA ASN A 221 14.15 -8.41 10.82
C ASN A 221 13.91 -9.39 11.98
N PHE A 222 14.97 -10.06 12.45
CA PHE A 222 14.86 -11.14 13.43
C PHE A 222 14.94 -10.66 14.89
N PRO A 223 14.26 -11.34 15.84
CA PRO A 223 14.32 -10.98 17.25
C PRO A 223 15.67 -11.34 17.86
N ILE A 224 16.17 -10.46 18.73
CA ILE A 224 17.47 -10.56 19.39
C ILE A 224 17.37 -10.59 20.91
N ALA A 225 16.24 -10.16 21.49
CA ALA A 225 16.01 -10.23 22.92
C ALA A 225 14.50 -10.13 23.18
N LEU A 226 14.08 -10.46 24.40
CA LEU A 226 12.76 -10.03 24.87
C LEU A 226 12.74 -8.50 25.04
N HIS A 227 11.58 -7.89 24.82
CA HIS A 227 11.30 -6.51 25.19
C HIS A 227 10.56 -6.51 26.52
N LEU A 228 11.10 -5.82 27.51
CA LEU A 228 10.53 -5.69 28.86
C LEU A 228 10.09 -7.05 29.47
N GLY A 229 10.91 -8.09 29.30
CA GLY A 229 10.66 -9.44 29.82
C GLY A 229 9.63 -10.23 29.03
N GLY A 230 9.43 -9.88 27.76
CA GLY A 230 8.46 -10.52 26.87
C GLY A 230 7.06 -9.95 27.05
N GLN A 231 6.94 -8.80 27.72
CA GLN A 231 5.70 -8.08 27.86
C GLN A 231 5.19 -7.71 26.47
N LYS A 232 4.11 -8.36 26.07
CA LYS A 232 3.31 -8.02 24.89
C LYS A 232 2.47 -6.80 25.22
N THR A 233 3.16 -5.71 25.53
CA THR A 233 2.58 -4.41 25.77
C THR A 233 2.99 -3.55 24.60
N ILE A 234 2.00 -3.09 23.82
CA ILE A 234 2.15 -1.85 23.08
C ILE A 234 2.51 -0.81 24.15
N PRO A 235 3.67 -0.12 24.09
CA PRO A 235 4.04 0.82 25.13
C PRO A 235 2.88 1.79 25.34
N LYS A 236 2.30 1.76 26.55
CA LYS A 236 1.53 2.90 27.04
C LYS A 236 2.54 4.02 27.28
N GLN A 237 2.98 4.69 26.22
CA GLN A 237 3.12 6.13 26.38
C GLN A 237 1.74 6.59 26.83
N LEU A 238 1.66 7.11 28.06
CA LEU A 238 0.48 7.84 28.51
C LEU A 238 0.25 8.93 27.47
N VAL A 239 -0.69 8.71 26.55
CA VAL A 239 -1.10 9.74 25.62
C VAL A 239 -1.70 10.83 26.51
N SER A 240 -1.01 11.97 26.61
CA SER A 240 -1.43 13.08 27.45
C SER A 240 -2.91 13.37 27.23
N THR A 241 -3.70 13.45 28.32
CA THR A 241 -5.08 13.93 28.28
C THR A 241 -5.17 15.46 28.31
N VAL A 242 -4.02 16.13 28.45
CA VAL A 242 -3.90 17.58 28.55
C VAL A 242 -3.33 18.12 27.23
N TYR A 243 -4.14 18.90 26.53
CA TYR A 243 -3.72 19.67 25.35
C TYR A 243 -2.99 20.95 25.82
N LYS A 244 -1.85 21.28 25.19
CA LYS A 244 -1.19 22.58 25.36
C LYS A 244 -2.10 23.70 24.85
N ASN A 245 -2.70 23.49 23.69
CA ASN A 245 -3.77 24.33 23.16
C ASN A 245 -4.62 23.48 22.22
N LYS A 246 -5.90 23.28 22.57
CA LYS A 246 -6.83 22.53 21.73
C LYS A 246 -7.24 23.42 20.54
N PRO A 247 -6.95 23.04 19.29
CA PRO A 247 -7.25 23.88 18.15
C PRO A 247 -8.77 23.97 17.91
N ASP A 248 -9.25 25.12 17.45
CA ASP A 248 -10.61 25.28 16.92
C ASP A 248 -10.72 24.56 15.56
N ILE A 249 -11.76 23.76 15.33
CA ILE A 249 -11.99 23.07 14.04
C ILE A 249 -12.99 23.88 13.22
N GLN A 250 -12.52 24.41 12.09
CA GLN A 250 -13.36 25.08 11.11
C GLN A 250 -13.67 24.16 9.95
N ASN A 251 -14.89 23.64 9.93
CA ASN A 251 -15.34 22.66 8.95
C ASN A 251 -16.34 23.28 7.96
N PHE A 252 -15.83 24.10 7.03
CA PHE A 252 -16.68 24.85 6.09
C PHE A 252 -17.40 23.99 5.06
N GLN A 253 -16.95 22.76 4.83
CA GLN A 253 -17.55 21.81 3.88
C GLN A 253 -18.55 20.85 4.55
N ASN A 254 -18.84 21.01 5.85
CA ASN A 254 -19.70 20.10 6.63
C ASN A 254 -19.27 18.62 6.50
N VAL A 255 -17.97 18.35 6.50
CA VAL A 255 -17.45 16.97 6.52
C VAL A 255 -17.93 16.29 7.81
N ASP A 256 -18.49 15.09 7.73
CA ASP A 256 -18.95 14.37 8.90
C ASP A 256 -17.77 13.83 9.71
N LEU A 257 -17.35 14.51 10.78
CA LEU A 257 -16.22 14.07 11.62
C LEU A 257 -16.74 13.23 12.78
N GLY A 258 -16.26 11.99 12.88
CA GLY A 258 -16.53 11.17 14.05
C GLY A 258 -15.75 11.64 15.28
N PRO A 259 -16.17 11.27 16.51
CA PRO A 259 -15.45 11.62 17.73
C PRO A 259 -13.98 11.21 17.72
N THR A 260 -13.67 10.09 17.08
CA THR A 260 -12.30 9.58 16.95
C THR A 260 -11.45 10.39 15.97
N ASP A 261 -12.04 10.82 14.85
CA ASP A 261 -11.35 11.69 13.89
C ASP A 261 -11.00 13.02 14.55
N GLU A 262 -11.97 13.62 15.26
CA GLU A 262 -11.74 14.83 16.03
C GLU A 262 -10.61 14.65 17.04
N GLU A 263 -10.61 13.54 17.80
CA GLU A 263 -9.56 13.24 18.77
C GLU A 263 -8.18 13.17 18.12
N ILE A 264 -8.03 12.42 17.04
CA ILE A 264 -6.76 12.28 16.30
C ILE A 264 -6.30 13.65 15.80
N LEU A 265 -7.20 14.46 15.23
CA LEU A 265 -6.88 15.80 14.74
C LEU A 265 -6.46 16.76 15.87
N PHE A 266 -7.17 16.75 17.01
CA PHE A 266 -6.81 17.56 18.17
C PHE A 266 -5.41 17.21 18.69
N ARG A 267 -5.07 15.93 18.73
CA ARG A 267 -3.76 15.45 19.17
C ARG A 267 -2.67 15.81 18.17
N MET A 268 -2.93 15.62 16.88
CA MET A 268 -1.99 15.89 15.80
C MET A 268 -1.60 17.37 15.71
N TYR A 269 -2.53 18.26 16.04
CA TYR A 269 -2.36 19.70 16.00
C TYR A 269 -2.40 20.36 17.39
N ASP A 270 -2.01 19.62 18.45
CA ASP A 270 -1.90 20.19 19.79
C ASP A 270 -0.91 21.38 19.79
N GLY A 271 -1.35 22.53 20.29
CA GLY A 271 -0.59 23.77 20.26
C GLY A 271 -0.99 24.72 19.13
N TYR A 272 -1.74 24.29 18.11
CA TYR A 272 -2.23 25.18 17.04
C TYR A 272 -3.43 26.01 17.51
N LYS A 273 -3.66 27.17 16.86
CA LYS A 273 -4.82 28.02 17.15
C LYS A 273 -6.10 27.41 16.61
N ARG A 274 -6.06 26.98 15.35
CA ARG A 274 -7.18 26.36 14.64
C ARG A 274 -6.70 25.48 13.50
N ILE A 275 -7.56 24.58 13.06
CA ILE A 275 -7.41 23.83 11.82
C ILE A 275 -8.63 24.05 10.94
N VAL A 276 -8.39 24.23 9.64
CA VAL A 276 -9.46 24.41 8.65
C VAL A 276 -9.54 23.17 7.79
N ILE A 277 -10.68 22.48 7.82
CA ILE A 277 -10.92 21.32 6.96
C ILE A 277 -11.41 21.84 5.61
N LYS A 278 -10.60 21.62 4.60
CA LYS A 278 -10.88 22.04 3.21
C LYS A 278 -11.72 21.03 2.46
N GLY A 279 -11.71 19.78 2.89
CA GLY A 279 -12.56 18.71 2.36
C GLY A 279 -12.08 17.33 2.80
N GLU A 280 -12.93 16.33 2.56
CA GLU A 280 -12.56 14.92 2.61
C GLU A 280 -12.25 14.45 1.19
N MET A 281 -11.10 13.81 1.03
CA MET A 281 -10.69 13.21 -0.23
C MET A 281 -11.17 11.77 -0.27
N GLY A 282 -11.61 11.32 -1.45
CA GLY A 282 -12.18 9.99 -1.63
C GLY A 282 -11.25 8.90 -1.11
N GLY A 283 -11.68 8.20 -0.06
CA GLY A 283 -10.92 7.12 0.55
C GLY A 283 -10.64 6.01 -0.45
N GLY A 284 -9.37 5.63 -0.56
CA GLY A 284 -8.98 4.36 -1.13
C GLY A 284 -9.72 3.21 -0.43
N PHE A 285 -9.72 2.03 -1.06
CA PHE A 285 -10.48 0.85 -0.65
C PHE A 285 -10.07 0.22 0.71
N GLY A 286 -9.31 0.94 1.55
CA GLY A 286 -8.61 0.45 2.73
C GLY A 286 -9.13 1.00 4.07
N GLY A 287 -10.43 1.34 4.19
CA GLY A 287 -11.08 1.62 5.49
C GLY A 287 -10.64 2.88 6.25
N GLY A 288 -9.58 3.58 5.80
CA GLY A 288 -9.15 4.86 6.35
C GLY A 288 -9.81 6.06 5.66
N ARG A 289 -9.90 7.18 6.39
CA ARG A 289 -10.42 8.47 5.90
C ARG A 289 -9.28 9.41 5.60
N VAL A 290 -9.41 10.24 4.57
CA VAL A 290 -8.35 11.15 4.13
C VAL A 290 -8.90 12.58 4.07
N PHE A 291 -8.28 13.49 4.80
CA PHE A 291 -8.70 14.89 4.92
C PHE A 291 -7.64 15.82 4.35
N LEU A 292 -8.08 16.90 3.70
CA LEU A 292 -7.22 18.04 3.38
C LEU A 292 -7.40 19.11 4.44
N ILE A 293 -6.34 19.39 5.19
CA ILE A 293 -6.35 20.26 6.37
C ILE A 293 -5.38 21.42 6.17
N HIS A 294 -5.81 22.61 6.58
CA HIS A 294 -4.98 23.79 6.61
C HIS A 294 -4.80 24.26 8.07
N PRO A 295 -3.63 24.00 8.69
CA PRO A 295 -3.38 24.36 10.07
C PRO A 295 -2.99 25.84 10.22
N VAL A 296 -3.41 26.48 11.31
CA VAL A 296 -3.09 27.90 11.62
C VAL A 296 -2.44 27.98 13.00
N ALA A 297 -1.20 28.44 13.02
CA ALA A 297 -0.39 28.59 14.22
C ALA A 297 -0.92 29.69 15.15
N VAL A 298 -0.39 29.74 16.37
CA VAL A 298 -0.86 30.66 17.44
C VAL A 298 -0.65 32.13 17.09
N ASP A 299 0.36 32.44 16.28
CA ASP A 299 0.70 33.77 15.79
C ASP A 299 -0.11 34.20 14.55
N ASP A 300 -1.18 33.48 14.22
CA ASP A 300 -1.97 33.65 12.99
C ASP A 300 -1.19 33.38 11.69
N GLY A 301 0.01 32.79 11.79
CA GLY A 301 0.72 32.21 10.66
C GLY A 301 -0.01 30.98 10.14
N ALA A 302 -0.38 30.99 8.87
CA ALA A 302 -0.93 29.84 8.18
C ALA A 302 0.20 28.90 7.73
N ASP A 303 0.15 27.65 8.17
CA ASP A 303 1.04 26.60 7.71
C ASP A 303 0.55 26.04 6.36
N LEU A 304 1.43 25.31 5.67
CA LEU A 304 1.06 24.71 4.38
C LEU A 304 -0.09 23.71 4.52
N PRO A 305 -0.94 23.56 3.49
CA PRO A 305 -1.92 22.49 3.45
C PRO A 305 -1.29 21.11 3.68
N VAL A 306 -1.97 20.28 4.46
CA VAL A 306 -1.52 18.95 4.87
C VAL A 306 -2.64 17.96 4.57
N VAL A 307 -2.28 16.80 4.03
CA VAL A 307 -3.19 15.67 3.91
C VAL A 307 -3.05 14.80 5.14
N VAL A 308 -4.16 14.52 5.81
CA VAL A 308 -4.20 13.69 7.01
C VAL A 308 -5.00 12.44 6.73
N LYS A 309 -4.43 11.27 7.01
CA LYS A 309 -5.14 10.00 6.95
C LYS A 309 -5.42 9.51 8.38
N THR A 310 -6.66 9.16 8.67
CA THR A 310 -7.10 8.54 9.92
C THR A 310 -7.68 7.15 9.64
N GLY A 311 -7.58 6.24 10.60
CA GLY A 311 -8.09 4.88 10.41
C GLY A 311 -7.77 3.95 11.58
N PRO A 312 -8.22 2.69 11.51
CA PRO A 312 -7.81 1.66 12.45
C PRO A 312 -6.28 1.58 12.54
N ILE A 313 -5.76 1.40 13.76
CA ILE A 313 -4.32 1.48 14.04
C ILE A 313 -3.48 0.55 13.16
N GLY A 314 -3.95 -0.68 12.88
CA GLY A 314 -3.22 -1.64 12.04
C GLY A 314 -2.97 -1.14 10.62
N ILE A 315 -3.97 -0.49 10.01
CA ILE A 315 -3.86 0.07 8.65
C ILE A 315 -2.87 1.25 8.63
N ILE A 316 -2.94 2.10 9.65
CA ILE A 316 -2.08 3.28 9.77
C ILE A 316 -0.63 2.86 10.06
N GLU A 317 -0.40 1.87 10.92
CA GLU A 317 0.92 1.32 11.21
C GLU A 317 1.50 0.56 10.02
N GLN A 318 0.66 -0.18 9.28
CA GLN A 318 1.05 -0.82 8.02
C GLN A 318 1.55 0.22 7.02
N GLU A 319 0.81 1.30 6.82
CA GLU A 319 1.19 2.39 5.91
C GLU A 319 2.46 3.09 6.34
N TRP A 320 2.60 3.41 7.63
CA TRP A 320 3.83 3.96 8.18
C TRP A 320 5.03 3.03 7.94
N SER A 321 4.89 1.74 8.30
CA SER A 321 5.96 0.76 8.14
C SER A 321 6.34 0.59 6.67
N ALA A 322 5.37 0.49 5.77
CA ALA A 322 5.59 0.34 4.33
C ALA A 322 6.24 1.59 3.74
N PHE A 323 5.82 2.79 4.17
CA PHE A 323 6.45 4.05 3.78
C PHE A 323 7.92 4.10 4.21
N LYS A 324 8.21 3.87 5.49
CA LYS A 324 9.59 3.85 6.02
C LYS A 324 10.46 2.83 5.30
N GLN A 325 9.91 1.64 5.03
CA GLN A 325 10.66 0.56 4.41
C GLN A 325 10.89 0.77 2.90
N PHE A 326 9.92 1.27 2.14
CA PHE A 326 9.98 1.25 0.67
C PHE A 326 10.07 2.63 0.02
N VAL A 327 9.77 3.71 0.75
CA VAL A 327 9.56 5.05 0.19
C VAL A 327 10.52 6.07 0.79
N GLU A 328 10.59 6.17 2.12
CA GLU A 328 11.37 7.18 2.83
C GLU A 328 12.84 7.14 2.41
N ASN A 329 13.40 8.31 2.08
CA ASN A 329 14.77 8.48 1.58
C ASN A 329 15.09 7.68 0.30
N LYS A 330 14.08 7.11 -0.37
CA LYS A 330 14.25 6.28 -1.57
C LYS A 330 13.62 6.87 -2.82
N VAL A 331 12.58 7.70 -2.69
CA VAL A 331 11.87 8.33 -3.81
C VAL A 331 11.89 9.86 -3.63
N PRO A 332 12.50 10.63 -4.55
CA PRO A 332 12.46 12.09 -4.49
C PRO A 332 11.05 12.60 -4.80
N HIS A 333 10.67 13.76 -4.25
CA HIS A 333 9.38 14.42 -4.52
C HIS A 333 8.12 13.67 -4.05
N VAL A 334 8.25 12.67 -3.17
CA VAL A 334 7.11 12.10 -2.45
C VAL A 334 6.82 12.95 -1.20
N ALA A 335 5.53 13.08 -0.85
CA ALA A 335 5.15 13.70 0.42
C ALA A 335 5.74 12.88 1.57
N ASP A 336 6.67 13.48 2.32
CA ASP A 336 7.31 12.83 3.44
C ASP A 336 6.32 12.66 4.60
N ILE A 337 6.17 11.47 5.18
CA ILE A 337 5.33 11.36 6.38
C ILE A 337 6.08 12.02 7.54
N LYS A 338 5.69 13.26 7.88
CA LYS A 338 6.38 14.06 8.91
C LYS A 338 5.72 13.95 10.27
N GLY A 339 6.52 13.67 11.29
CA GLY A 339 6.10 13.54 12.69
C GLY A 339 5.69 12.12 13.05
N ASP A 340 5.45 11.89 14.33
CA ASP A 340 5.11 10.56 14.85
C ASP A 340 3.67 10.16 14.51
N LEU A 341 3.43 8.85 14.49
CA LEU A 341 2.10 8.27 14.52
C LEU A 341 1.30 8.85 15.69
N VAL A 342 0.12 9.40 15.37
CA VAL A 342 -0.81 9.89 16.39
C VAL A 342 -1.82 8.80 16.68
N TYR A 343 -2.07 8.52 17.96
CA TYR A 343 -2.99 7.46 18.39
C TYR A 343 -4.18 8.05 19.17
N SER A 344 -5.34 7.41 19.05
CA SER A 344 -6.48 7.65 19.94
C SER A 344 -6.14 7.21 21.37
N GLN A 345 -6.89 7.70 22.36
CA GLN A 345 -6.67 7.37 23.77
C GLN A 345 -6.79 5.85 24.02
N ASP A 346 -7.72 5.20 23.34
CA ASP A 346 -7.94 3.75 23.43
C ASP A 346 -6.99 2.93 22.53
N ARG A 347 -6.15 3.60 21.73
CA ARG A 347 -5.21 3.04 20.75
C ARG A 347 -5.84 2.08 19.75
N ARG A 348 -7.13 2.23 19.46
CA ARG A 348 -7.79 1.48 18.38
C ARG A 348 -7.65 2.18 17.03
N TRP A 349 -7.42 3.48 17.04
CA TRP A 349 -7.29 4.32 15.86
C TRP A 349 -5.98 5.08 15.86
N GLY A 350 -5.52 5.43 14.67
CA GLY A 350 -4.35 6.25 14.48
C GLY A 350 -4.52 7.27 13.36
N GLY A 351 -3.51 8.13 13.21
CA GLY A 351 -3.40 9.03 12.09
C GLY A 351 -1.96 9.37 11.72
N ILE A 352 -1.76 9.63 10.43
CA ILE A 352 -0.51 10.08 9.82
C ILE A 352 -0.77 11.31 8.94
N ARG A 353 0.28 12.09 8.67
CA ARG A 353 0.16 13.32 7.89
C ARG A 353 1.22 13.43 6.80
N TYR A 354 0.77 13.92 5.65
CA TYR A 354 1.52 14.18 4.44
C TYR A 354 1.52 15.70 4.20
N PRO A 355 2.59 16.43 4.58
CA PRO A 355 2.71 17.84 4.28
C PRO A 355 2.86 18.02 2.77
N LEU A 356 2.04 18.91 2.20
CA LEU A 356 2.15 19.28 0.80
C LEU A 356 3.16 20.42 0.66
N ALA A 357 4.02 20.37 -0.37
CA ALA A 357 4.85 21.52 -0.70
C ALA A 357 4.03 22.54 -1.51
N GLY A 358 4.06 23.82 -1.13
CA GLY A 358 3.25 24.86 -1.79
C GLY A 358 3.14 26.14 -0.97
N ASN A 359 2.13 26.96 -1.28
CA ASN A 359 1.65 28.11 -0.51
C ASN A 359 0.10 28.11 -0.50
N GLU A 360 -0.55 29.11 0.10
CA GLU A 360 -2.02 29.12 0.22
C GLU A 360 -2.80 29.25 -1.10
N LEU A 361 -2.14 29.61 -2.22
CA LEU A 361 -2.78 29.83 -3.52
C LEU A 361 -2.97 28.53 -4.33
N TYR A 362 -2.41 27.41 -3.88
CA TYR A 362 -2.48 26.15 -4.60
C TYR A 362 -3.77 25.39 -4.26
N GLU A 363 -4.46 24.91 -5.30
CA GLU A 363 -5.57 23.98 -5.17
C GLU A 363 -5.04 22.55 -5.25
N THR A 364 -5.71 21.62 -4.55
CA THR A 364 -5.34 20.19 -4.53
C THR A 364 -6.51 19.36 -5.01
N LEU A 365 -6.30 18.55 -6.04
CA LEU A 365 -7.28 17.61 -6.57
C LEU A 365 -6.67 16.21 -6.64
N SER A 366 -7.49 15.17 -6.51
CA SER A 366 -7.05 13.84 -6.96
C SER A 366 -6.85 13.83 -8.48
N LEU A 367 -5.97 12.97 -8.98
CA LEU A 367 -5.72 12.81 -10.43
C LEU A 367 -7.02 12.44 -11.16
N LYS A 368 -7.92 11.69 -10.52
CA LYS A 368 -9.27 11.44 -11.04
C LYS A 368 -10.02 12.74 -11.30
N SER A 369 -10.11 13.61 -10.29
CA SER A 369 -10.82 14.89 -10.41
C SER A 369 -10.12 15.84 -11.39
N PHE A 370 -8.78 15.84 -11.39
CA PHE A 370 -7.97 16.61 -12.33
C PHE A 370 -8.25 16.18 -13.78
N CYS A 371 -8.26 14.87 -14.07
CA CYS A 371 -8.57 14.35 -15.40
C CYS A 371 -9.96 14.75 -15.90
N LYS A 372 -10.94 14.94 -15.01
CA LYS A 372 -12.28 15.42 -15.39
C LYS A 372 -12.28 16.90 -15.74
N GLN A 373 -11.61 17.72 -14.94
CA GLN A 373 -11.72 19.18 -15.01
C GLN A 373 -10.76 19.84 -16.03
N PHE A 374 -9.61 19.23 -16.29
CA PHE A 374 -8.56 19.82 -17.11
C PHE A 374 -8.52 19.24 -18.53
N ASP A 375 -7.86 19.97 -19.43
CA ASP A 375 -7.64 19.55 -20.81
C ASP A 375 -6.54 18.49 -20.92
N LEU A 376 -6.39 17.94 -22.13
CA LEU A 376 -5.48 16.84 -22.38
C LEU A 376 -3.99 17.22 -22.25
N ASP A 377 -3.62 18.46 -22.57
CA ASP A 377 -2.23 18.91 -22.51
C ASP A 377 -1.77 18.98 -21.04
N GLU A 378 -2.63 19.53 -20.19
CA GLU A 378 -2.46 19.58 -18.73
C GLU A 378 -2.33 18.17 -18.12
N ILE A 379 -3.24 17.27 -18.48
CA ILE A 379 -3.22 15.88 -18.01
C ILE A 379 -1.96 15.16 -18.47
N THR A 380 -1.57 15.38 -19.73
CA THR A 380 -0.39 14.73 -20.31
C THR A 380 0.89 15.17 -19.61
N TYR A 381 1.01 16.46 -19.31
CA TYR A 381 2.12 17.01 -18.53
C TYR A 381 2.18 16.40 -17.13
N VAL A 382 1.05 16.40 -16.40
CA VAL A 382 0.98 15.82 -15.05
C VAL A 382 1.34 14.33 -15.06
N LEU A 383 0.86 13.56 -16.04
CA LEU A 383 1.17 12.13 -16.12
C LEU A 383 2.63 11.87 -16.48
N LYS A 384 3.15 12.48 -17.55
CA LYS A 384 4.47 12.14 -18.10
C LYS A 384 5.60 12.85 -17.37
N ASP A 385 5.46 14.14 -17.14
CA ASP A 385 6.54 15.01 -16.67
C ASP A 385 6.55 15.15 -15.14
N GLN A 386 5.48 14.74 -14.45
CA GLN A 386 5.43 14.74 -12.98
C GLN A 386 5.30 13.33 -12.41
N LEU A 387 4.19 12.64 -12.66
CA LEU A 387 3.90 11.34 -12.05
C LEU A 387 4.90 10.26 -12.48
N PHE A 388 5.03 9.99 -13.78
CA PHE A 388 5.94 8.95 -14.26
C PHE A 388 7.40 9.31 -14.02
N TYR A 389 7.75 10.60 -14.04
CA TYR A 389 9.08 11.06 -13.65
C TYR A 389 9.39 10.71 -12.19
N THR A 390 8.47 11.01 -11.27
CA THR A 390 8.58 10.70 -9.84
C THR A 390 8.65 9.19 -9.59
N MET A 391 7.73 8.43 -10.19
CA MET A 391 7.64 6.99 -10.00
C MET A 391 8.80 6.21 -10.64
N LYS A 392 9.44 6.76 -11.68
CA LYS A 392 10.57 6.12 -12.36
C LYS A 392 11.70 5.80 -11.38
N GLU A 393 12.00 6.69 -10.44
CA GLU A 393 13.02 6.47 -9.42
C GLU A 393 12.69 5.27 -8.53
N MET A 394 11.41 5.12 -8.16
CA MET A 394 10.92 3.94 -7.42
C MET A 394 11.07 2.68 -8.28
N TRP A 395 10.43 2.65 -9.45
CA TRP A 395 10.40 1.47 -10.33
C TRP A 395 11.77 1.01 -10.86
N GLN A 396 12.77 1.90 -10.93
CA GLN A 396 14.11 1.56 -11.42
C GLN A 396 15.05 1.09 -10.33
N LYS A 397 14.79 1.44 -9.07
CA LYS A 397 15.64 1.07 -7.95
C LYS A 397 15.60 -0.44 -7.71
N ASN A 398 16.75 -1.10 -7.80
CA ASN A 398 16.87 -2.57 -7.69
C ASN A 398 16.05 -3.36 -8.73
N LYS A 399 15.71 -2.72 -9.85
CA LYS A 399 15.02 -3.39 -10.95
C LYS A 399 15.87 -4.52 -11.49
N HIS A 400 15.37 -5.74 -11.38
CA HIS A 400 16.03 -6.91 -11.92
C HIS A 400 15.02 -7.82 -12.61
N LEU A 401 15.52 -8.69 -13.48
CA LEU A 401 14.72 -9.79 -13.99
C LEU A 401 14.62 -10.83 -12.88
N GLY A 402 13.43 -10.99 -12.32
CA GLY A 402 13.14 -11.97 -11.28
C GLY A 402 12.29 -13.12 -11.80
N VAL A 403 11.98 -14.04 -10.90
CA VAL A 403 10.99 -15.10 -11.11
C VAL A 403 9.92 -14.89 -10.05
N ALA A 404 8.67 -14.71 -10.48
CA ALA A 404 7.53 -14.57 -9.58
C ALA A 404 6.56 -15.72 -9.74
N PHE A 405 6.06 -16.20 -8.62
CA PHE A 405 4.84 -17.00 -8.60
C PHE A 405 3.65 -16.04 -8.71
N VAL A 406 2.93 -16.12 -9.84
CA VAL A 406 1.87 -15.15 -10.19
C VAL A 406 0.75 -15.16 -9.15
N GLY A 407 0.43 -16.32 -8.58
CA GLY A 407 -0.65 -16.48 -7.61
C GLY A 407 -0.51 -15.58 -6.40
N GLY A 408 0.65 -15.61 -5.71
CA GLY A 408 0.87 -14.81 -4.50
C GLY A 408 0.79 -13.31 -4.74
N SER A 409 1.29 -12.87 -5.90
CA SER A 409 1.36 -11.47 -6.31
C SER A 409 -0.03 -10.89 -6.67
N PHE A 410 -0.89 -11.68 -7.32
CA PHE A 410 -2.24 -11.25 -7.74
C PHE A 410 -3.37 -11.59 -6.77
N ASP A 411 -3.16 -12.46 -5.80
CA ASP A 411 -4.21 -12.86 -4.85
C ASP A 411 -4.88 -11.69 -4.10
N PRO A 412 -4.15 -10.64 -3.66
CA PRO A 412 -4.77 -9.47 -3.04
C PRO A 412 -5.74 -8.69 -3.96
N VAL A 413 -5.54 -8.79 -5.28
CA VAL A 413 -6.35 -8.12 -6.30
C VAL A 413 -7.72 -8.79 -6.43
N LEU A 414 -7.78 -10.11 -6.30
CA LEU A 414 -8.99 -10.91 -6.45
C LEU A 414 -9.84 -10.94 -5.16
N PRO A 415 -11.10 -11.42 -5.20
CA PRO A 415 -11.83 -11.82 -4.01
C PRO A 415 -11.09 -12.93 -3.23
N VAL A 416 -11.36 -13.05 -1.94
CA VAL A 416 -10.79 -14.10 -1.09
C VAL A 416 -11.09 -15.50 -1.64
N ASN A 417 -10.21 -16.47 -1.39
CA ASN A 417 -10.36 -17.85 -1.89
C ASN A 417 -11.63 -18.50 -1.35
N VAL A 418 -11.91 -18.30 -0.07
CA VAL A 418 -13.10 -18.84 0.61
C VAL A 418 -13.60 -17.84 1.65
N LYS A 419 -14.92 -17.63 1.70
CA LYS A 419 -15.61 -16.89 2.76
C LYS A 419 -16.37 -17.88 3.65
N ILE A 420 -16.15 -17.80 4.97
CA ILE A 420 -16.64 -18.73 5.98
C ILE A 420 -17.38 -17.94 7.06
N HIS A 421 -18.57 -18.38 7.45
CA HIS A 421 -19.25 -17.85 8.63
C HIS A 421 -18.82 -18.62 9.87
N LEU A 422 -18.29 -17.93 10.88
CA LEU A 422 -17.80 -18.55 12.10
C LEU A 422 -18.96 -19.23 12.85
N LEU A 423 -18.81 -20.51 13.17
CA LEU A 423 -19.75 -21.28 13.98
C LEU A 423 -19.01 -21.99 15.12
N PRO A 424 -18.94 -21.39 16.32
CA PRO A 424 -18.21 -21.99 17.42
C PRO A 424 -18.88 -23.29 17.90
N ASN A 425 -18.06 -24.26 18.32
CA ASN A 425 -18.48 -25.50 18.98
C ASN A 425 -19.29 -26.50 18.12
N ILE A 426 -19.19 -26.43 16.79
CA ILE A 426 -19.77 -27.43 15.87
C ILE A 426 -18.66 -28.37 15.39
N PRO A 427 -18.89 -29.71 15.30
CA PRO A 427 -17.93 -30.62 14.68
C PRO A 427 -17.77 -30.32 13.19
N ALA A 428 -16.53 -30.12 12.75
CA ALA A 428 -16.21 -29.91 11.34
C ALA A 428 -16.28 -31.23 10.56
N THR A 429 -16.73 -31.16 9.31
CA THR A 429 -16.70 -32.29 8.37
C THR A 429 -15.36 -32.39 7.66
N ASP A 430 -14.68 -31.26 7.48
CA ASP A 430 -13.43 -31.15 6.75
C ASP A 430 -12.42 -30.23 7.46
N THR A 431 -11.15 -30.32 7.06
CA THR A 431 -10.08 -29.47 7.57
C THR A 431 -9.42 -28.67 6.44
N LEU A 432 -9.12 -27.41 6.73
CA LEU A 432 -8.39 -26.52 5.84
C LEU A 432 -7.10 -26.10 6.54
N THR A 433 -5.98 -26.40 5.90
CA THR A 433 -4.61 -26.13 6.38
C THR A 433 -3.76 -25.61 5.23
N PRO A 434 -2.62 -24.96 5.50
CA PRO A 434 -1.68 -24.58 4.45
C PRO A 434 -1.28 -25.74 3.52
N LYS A 435 -1.23 -26.98 4.04
CA LYS A 435 -0.80 -28.18 3.30
C LYS A 435 -1.81 -28.69 2.27
N ASN A 436 -3.10 -28.44 2.48
CA ASN A 436 -4.17 -28.98 1.62
C ASN A 436 -5.01 -27.90 0.90
N CYS A 437 -4.80 -26.61 1.21
CA CYS A 437 -5.64 -25.53 0.71
C CYS A 437 -5.79 -25.44 -0.81
N PHE A 438 -4.76 -25.80 -1.58
CA PHE A 438 -4.81 -25.81 -3.05
C PHE A 438 -5.41 -27.09 -3.65
N GLN A 439 -5.65 -28.12 -2.83
CA GLN A 439 -6.22 -29.41 -3.23
C GLN A 439 -7.68 -29.55 -2.79
N SER A 440 -8.08 -28.83 -1.74
CA SER A 440 -9.44 -28.85 -1.22
C SER A 440 -10.43 -28.17 -2.16
N GLU A 441 -11.49 -28.89 -2.53
CA GLU A 441 -12.65 -28.35 -3.23
C GLU A 441 -13.81 -28.18 -2.24
N PHE A 442 -14.05 -26.95 -1.80
CA PHE A 442 -15.18 -26.64 -0.92
C PHE A 442 -16.41 -26.21 -1.72
N LYS A 443 -17.57 -26.59 -1.21
CA LYS A 443 -18.89 -26.14 -1.66
C LYS A 443 -19.56 -25.32 -0.57
N ASN A 444 -20.48 -24.45 -0.98
CA ASN A 444 -21.36 -23.74 -0.06
C ASN A 444 -22.05 -24.74 0.88
N GLY A 445 -22.01 -24.47 2.19
CA GLY A 445 -22.57 -25.30 3.24
C GLY A 445 -21.60 -26.28 3.90
N ASN A 446 -20.38 -26.47 3.39
CA ASN A 446 -19.38 -27.33 4.05
C ASN A 446 -18.97 -26.75 5.41
N ILE A 447 -18.84 -27.60 6.44
CA ILE A 447 -18.35 -27.19 7.77
C ILE A 447 -16.87 -27.50 7.87
N VAL A 448 -16.04 -26.47 7.90
CA VAL A 448 -14.58 -26.58 7.82
C VAL A 448 -13.92 -26.06 9.09
N ALA A 449 -12.96 -26.82 9.61
CA ALA A 449 -12.04 -26.37 10.64
C ALA A 449 -10.76 -25.85 9.97
N VAL A 450 -10.50 -24.55 10.10
CA VAL A 450 -9.34 -23.87 9.55
C VAL A 450 -8.25 -23.78 10.62
N SER A 451 -7.03 -24.22 10.31
CA SER A 451 -5.89 -24.16 11.24
C SER A 451 -4.56 -23.91 10.53
N GLY A 452 -3.60 -23.31 11.25
CA GLY A 452 -2.25 -23.07 10.74
C GLY A 452 -2.13 -21.89 9.75
N PHE A 453 -3.20 -21.12 9.54
CA PHE A 453 -3.14 -19.88 8.76
C PHE A 453 -2.73 -18.69 9.63
N GLU A 454 -2.10 -17.69 9.01
CA GLU A 454 -1.71 -16.42 9.61
C GLU A 454 -2.82 -15.38 9.44
N ILE A 455 -3.07 -14.56 10.45
CA ILE A 455 -4.03 -13.46 10.37
C ILE A 455 -3.36 -12.30 9.64
N VAL A 456 -3.96 -11.84 8.54
CA VAL A 456 -3.41 -10.74 7.71
C VAL A 456 -4.27 -9.48 7.71
N GLU A 457 -5.52 -9.57 8.18
CA GLU A 457 -6.45 -8.43 8.20
C GLU A 457 -7.48 -8.67 9.30
N ILE A 458 -7.68 -7.68 10.17
CA ILE A 458 -8.76 -7.66 11.17
C ILE A 458 -9.65 -6.46 10.88
N ASP A 459 -10.94 -6.71 10.63
CA ASP A 459 -11.96 -5.67 10.47
C ASP A 459 -12.99 -5.78 11.62
N PRO A 460 -12.80 -5.01 12.71
CA PRO A 460 -13.70 -5.04 13.85
C PRO A 460 -15.10 -4.52 13.53
N GLU A 461 -15.24 -3.59 12.59
CA GLU A 461 -16.53 -2.97 12.25
C GLU A 461 -17.39 -3.94 11.44
N ALA A 462 -16.79 -4.60 10.45
CA ALA A 462 -17.48 -5.63 9.65
C ALA A 462 -17.60 -6.98 10.39
N SER A 463 -16.96 -7.12 11.56
CA SER A 463 -16.81 -8.41 12.26
C SER A 463 -16.19 -9.48 11.35
N GLU A 464 -15.20 -9.08 10.55
CA GLU A 464 -14.49 -9.92 9.59
C GLU A 464 -13.02 -10.13 10.00
N LEU A 465 -12.50 -11.33 9.72
CA LEU A 465 -11.12 -11.72 9.96
C LEU A 465 -10.59 -12.38 8.69
N THR A 466 -9.54 -11.85 8.07
CA THR A 466 -8.91 -12.51 6.92
C THR A 466 -7.60 -13.17 7.32
N LEU A 467 -7.50 -14.44 6.97
CA LEU A 467 -6.32 -15.27 7.15
C LEU A 467 -5.64 -15.51 5.80
N ASN A 468 -4.33 -15.76 5.82
CA ASN A 468 -3.55 -16.17 4.67
C ASN A 468 -2.54 -17.26 5.05
N LEU A 469 -1.85 -17.81 4.06
CA LEU A 469 -0.77 -18.77 4.30
C LEU A 469 0.32 -18.11 5.14
N PRO A 470 0.85 -18.80 6.17
CA PRO A 470 2.01 -18.31 6.90
C PRO A 470 3.21 -18.29 5.96
N TYR A 471 4.13 -17.36 6.18
CA TYR A 471 5.37 -17.35 5.41
C TYR A 471 6.17 -18.65 5.66
N SER A 472 6.65 -19.29 4.59
CA SER A 472 7.57 -20.44 4.61
C SER A 472 8.85 -20.07 3.85
N ASP A 473 10.03 -20.36 4.41
CA ASP A 473 11.32 -20.06 3.77
C ASP A 473 11.60 -20.99 2.56
N ASP A 474 10.89 -22.13 2.47
CA ASP A 474 11.13 -23.18 1.45
C ASP A 474 10.21 -23.08 0.21
N ASP A 475 9.19 -22.22 0.22
CA ASP A 475 8.21 -22.09 -0.87
C ASP A 475 8.20 -20.67 -1.45
N LEU A 476 8.09 -20.56 -2.79
CA LEU A 476 7.73 -19.28 -3.43
C LEU A 476 6.45 -18.73 -2.77
N PRO A 477 6.32 -17.41 -2.55
CA PRO A 477 5.21 -16.87 -1.78
C PRO A 477 3.88 -17.23 -2.44
N ASN A 478 3.21 -18.21 -1.84
CA ASN A 478 1.88 -18.66 -2.19
C ASN A 478 0.89 -17.85 -1.34
N SER A 479 -0.26 -17.52 -1.91
CA SER A 479 -1.36 -16.88 -1.16
C SER A 479 -2.63 -17.73 -1.27
N TYR A 480 -3.33 -17.84 -0.16
CA TYR A 480 -4.64 -18.45 -0.06
C TYR A 480 -5.43 -17.76 1.06
N ARG A 481 -6.23 -16.77 0.68
CA ARG A 481 -6.99 -15.93 1.62
C ARG A 481 -8.30 -16.58 2.05
N VAL A 482 -8.47 -16.74 3.35
CA VAL A 482 -9.69 -17.26 3.98
C VAL A 482 -10.31 -16.16 4.82
N ARG A 483 -11.54 -15.77 4.53
CA ARG A 483 -12.24 -14.72 5.28
C ARG A 483 -13.31 -15.31 6.18
N PHE A 484 -13.18 -15.09 7.49
CA PHE A 484 -14.22 -15.36 8.46
C PHE A 484 -15.14 -14.16 8.64
N THR A 485 -16.44 -14.42 8.78
CA THR A 485 -17.46 -13.44 9.18
C THR A 485 -18.13 -13.84 10.48
N GLY A 486 -18.77 -12.87 11.15
CA GLY A 486 -19.49 -13.11 12.40
C GLY A 486 -18.55 -13.37 13.59
N VAL A 487 -17.33 -12.83 13.52
CA VAL A 487 -16.33 -12.97 14.58
C VAL A 487 -16.62 -11.92 15.66
N THR A 488 -17.14 -12.35 16.81
CA THR A 488 -17.61 -11.45 17.87
C THR A 488 -16.53 -11.07 18.89
N ASP A 489 -15.52 -11.92 19.10
CA ASP A 489 -14.39 -11.65 19.99
C ASP A 489 -13.11 -11.39 19.18
N MET A 490 -12.90 -10.12 18.81
CA MET A 490 -11.72 -9.70 18.05
C MET A 490 -10.47 -9.50 18.92
N ALA A 491 -10.63 -9.32 20.23
CA ALA A 491 -9.52 -8.99 21.13
C ALA A 491 -8.51 -10.14 21.28
N GLY A 492 -8.93 -11.37 21.01
CA GLY A 492 -8.06 -12.55 21.00
C GLY A 492 -7.21 -12.72 19.73
N PHE A 493 -7.46 -11.94 18.68
CA PHE A 493 -6.74 -12.02 17.41
C PHE A 493 -5.71 -10.90 17.28
N GLY A 494 -4.65 -11.15 16.51
CA GLY A 494 -3.66 -10.13 16.17
C GLY A 494 -3.07 -10.42 14.81
N GLU A 495 -2.95 -9.40 13.98
CA GLU A 495 -2.32 -9.50 12.66
C GLU A 495 -0.87 -9.99 12.79
N GLY A 496 -0.41 -10.72 11.79
CA GLY A 496 0.90 -11.39 11.79
C GLY A 496 0.99 -12.65 12.64
N LYS A 497 -0.11 -13.07 13.29
CA LYS A 497 -0.11 -14.28 14.15
C LYS A 497 -0.78 -15.45 13.46
N VAL A 498 -0.18 -16.63 13.59
CA VAL A 498 -0.82 -17.90 13.22
C VAL A 498 -1.92 -18.22 14.23
N ILE A 499 -3.09 -18.62 13.75
CA ILE A 499 -4.21 -19.00 14.61
C ILE A 499 -3.83 -20.18 15.52
N SER A 500 -3.84 -19.94 16.83
CA SER A 500 -3.40 -20.93 17.83
C SER A 500 -4.42 -22.04 18.09
N LYS A 501 -5.69 -21.81 17.71
CA LYS A 501 -6.79 -22.77 17.80
C LYS A 501 -7.52 -22.83 16.46
N PRO A 502 -7.99 -24.01 16.03
CA PRO A 502 -8.78 -24.11 14.82
C PRO A 502 -10.05 -23.25 14.90
N LEU A 503 -10.33 -22.49 13.84
CA LEU A 503 -11.58 -21.76 13.68
C LEU A 503 -12.53 -22.61 12.83
N THR A 504 -13.68 -22.96 13.38
CA THR A 504 -14.69 -23.75 12.68
C THR A 504 -15.81 -22.85 12.15
N GLY A 505 -16.24 -23.09 10.92
CA GLY A 505 -17.36 -22.37 10.35
C GLY A 505 -17.94 -23.03 9.11
N VAL A 506 -19.02 -22.45 8.59
CA VAL A 506 -19.67 -22.90 7.35
C VAL A 506 -19.15 -22.08 6.18
N VAL A 507 -18.67 -22.75 5.14
CA VAL A 507 -18.32 -22.11 3.87
C VAL A 507 -19.57 -21.46 3.29
N GLN A 508 -19.55 -20.13 3.19
CA GLN A 508 -20.63 -19.36 2.55
C GLN A 508 -20.46 -19.39 1.04
N THR A 509 -19.23 -19.14 0.56
CA THR A 509 -18.96 -19.00 -0.87
C THR A 509 -17.45 -19.13 -1.14
N THR A 510 -17.09 -19.49 -2.37
CA THR A 510 -15.71 -19.60 -2.85
C THR A 510 -15.35 -18.41 -3.73
N ARG A 511 -14.08 -18.18 -4.06
CA ARG A 511 -13.65 -17.11 -4.98
C ARG A 511 -14.47 -17.08 -6.28
N PHE A 512 -14.63 -18.24 -6.93
CA PHE A 512 -15.29 -18.29 -8.24
C PHE A 512 -16.82 -18.18 -8.10
N SER A 513 -17.39 -18.66 -7.00
CA SER A 513 -18.79 -18.39 -6.66
C SER A 513 -19.03 -16.91 -6.35
N LEU A 514 -18.10 -16.23 -5.67
CA LEU A 514 -18.14 -14.78 -5.47
C LEU A 514 -18.04 -14.03 -6.80
N ILE A 515 -17.13 -14.41 -7.69
CA ILE A 515 -17.02 -13.79 -9.01
C ILE A 515 -18.31 -13.99 -9.81
N GLN A 516 -18.91 -15.19 -9.77
CA GLN A 516 -20.23 -15.47 -10.35
C GLN A 516 -21.28 -14.49 -9.81
N GLU A 517 -21.45 -14.41 -8.49
CA GLU A 517 -22.42 -13.52 -7.83
C GLU A 517 -22.19 -12.04 -8.21
N LEU A 518 -20.93 -11.60 -8.28
CA LEU A 518 -20.57 -10.23 -8.64
C LEU A 518 -20.85 -9.90 -10.11
N VAL A 519 -20.63 -10.84 -11.03
CA VAL A 519 -20.96 -10.67 -12.46
C VAL A 519 -22.48 -10.64 -12.64
N GLU A 520 -23.21 -11.57 -12.03
CA GLU A 520 -24.68 -11.59 -12.07
C GLU A 520 -25.27 -10.28 -11.52
N ALA A 521 -24.76 -9.80 -10.38
CA ALA A 521 -25.19 -8.53 -9.79
C ALA A 521 -24.88 -7.33 -10.68
N ALA A 522 -23.70 -7.29 -11.31
CA ALA A 522 -23.31 -6.17 -12.18
C ALA A 522 -24.22 -6.03 -13.42
N PHE A 523 -24.74 -7.13 -13.95
CA PHE A 523 -25.62 -7.14 -15.11
C PHE A 523 -27.11 -7.29 -14.76
N ASN A 524 -27.43 -7.58 -13.50
CA ASN A 524 -28.77 -7.96 -13.05
C ASN A 524 -29.37 -9.10 -13.91
N ASP A 525 -28.54 -10.09 -14.23
CA ASP A 525 -28.89 -11.21 -15.10
C ASP A 525 -28.15 -12.49 -14.67
N LYS A 526 -28.66 -13.66 -15.04
CA LYS A 526 -28.01 -14.95 -14.79
C LYS A 526 -26.97 -15.23 -15.86
N ILE A 527 -25.70 -15.22 -15.46
CA ILE A 527 -24.57 -15.33 -16.38
C ILE A 527 -23.65 -16.45 -15.91
N ASP A 528 -23.53 -17.55 -16.65
CA ASP A 528 -22.63 -18.66 -16.29
C ASP A 528 -21.14 -18.29 -16.52
N THR A 529 -20.44 -17.97 -15.44
CA THR A 529 -19.01 -17.63 -15.46
C THR A 529 -18.08 -18.85 -15.52
N THR A 530 -18.64 -20.07 -15.50
CA THR A 530 -17.85 -21.31 -15.58
C THR A 530 -17.71 -21.81 -17.03
N ALA A 531 -18.60 -21.39 -17.92
CA ALA A 531 -18.58 -21.78 -19.33
C ALA A 531 -17.39 -21.17 -20.09
N THR A 532 -16.85 -21.89 -21.08
CA THR A 532 -15.78 -21.39 -21.97
C THR A 532 -16.22 -20.16 -22.76
N ASN A 533 -17.50 -20.10 -23.12
CA ASN A 533 -18.14 -18.94 -23.74
C ASN A 533 -19.22 -18.42 -22.80
N ILE A 534 -19.29 -17.11 -22.63
CA ILE A 534 -20.20 -16.42 -21.72
C ILE A 534 -21.12 -15.49 -22.50
N ALA A 535 -22.42 -15.53 -22.19
CA ALA A 535 -23.40 -14.63 -22.76
C ALA A 535 -23.41 -13.33 -21.94
N VAL A 536 -23.00 -12.23 -22.57
CA VAL A 536 -22.89 -10.92 -21.92
C VAL A 536 -23.99 -10.01 -22.47
N PRO A 537 -24.90 -9.47 -21.63
CA PRO A 537 -25.97 -8.58 -22.08
C PRO A 537 -25.44 -7.42 -22.92
N LYS A 538 -26.14 -7.12 -24.03
CA LYS A 538 -25.78 -6.09 -25.03
C LYS A 538 -24.46 -6.32 -25.80
N ILE A 539 -23.74 -7.41 -25.52
CA ILE A 539 -22.47 -7.77 -26.19
C ILE A 539 -22.58 -9.10 -26.96
N GLY A 540 -23.40 -10.04 -26.46
CA GLY A 540 -23.58 -11.37 -27.05
C GLY A 540 -22.69 -12.43 -26.42
N THR A 541 -22.55 -13.58 -27.10
CA THR A 541 -21.73 -14.70 -26.63
C THR A 541 -20.26 -14.48 -26.99
N VAL A 542 -19.40 -14.42 -25.97
CA VAL A 542 -17.96 -14.11 -26.09
C VAL A 542 -17.12 -15.13 -25.33
N LEU A 543 -15.82 -15.18 -25.60
CA LEU A 543 -14.87 -15.98 -24.83
C LEU A 543 -14.81 -15.51 -23.38
N ASN A 544 -14.86 -16.45 -22.46
CA ASN A 544 -14.85 -16.17 -21.03
C ASN A 544 -13.41 -16.21 -20.47
N PRO A 545 -12.88 -15.11 -19.91
CA PRO A 545 -11.55 -15.11 -19.28
C PRO A 545 -11.51 -15.80 -17.91
N ILE A 546 -12.64 -15.92 -17.19
CA ILE A 546 -12.68 -16.38 -15.79
C ILE A 546 -12.12 -17.81 -15.62
N PRO A 547 -12.46 -18.80 -16.47
CA PRO A 547 -11.92 -20.16 -16.37
C PRO A 547 -10.40 -20.26 -16.55
N GLU A 548 -9.75 -19.29 -17.17
CA GLU A 548 -8.29 -19.29 -17.35
C GLU A 548 -7.53 -18.69 -16.15
N ILE A 549 -8.19 -17.92 -15.28
CA ILE A 549 -7.57 -17.28 -14.11
C ILE A 549 -6.86 -18.31 -13.19
N PRO A 550 -7.46 -19.45 -12.79
CA PRO A 550 -6.77 -20.44 -11.95
C PRO A 550 -5.46 -20.93 -12.57
N LYS A 551 -5.42 -21.09 -13.90
CA LYS A 551 -4.24 -21.54 -14.62
C LYS A 551 -3.16 -20.46 -14.59
N PHE A 552 -3.53 -19.21 -14.90
CA PHE A 552 -2.63 -18.07 -14.84
C PHE A 552 -2.00 -17.88 -13.45
N LEU A 553 -2.80 -17.99 -12.39
CA LEU A 553 -2.31 -17.85 -11.00
C LEU A 553 -1.34 -18.96 -10.57
N LYS A 554 -1.36 -20.13 -11.22
CA LYS A 554 -0.44 -21.24 -10.92
C LYS A 554 0.89 -21.13 -11.66
N GLU A 555 1.04 -20.16 -12.55
CA GLU A 555 2.25 -20.02 -13.35
C GLU A 555 3.39 -19.37 -12.57
N ILE A 556 4.60 -19.82 -12.89
CA ILE A 556 5.85 -19.16 -12.51
C ILE A 556 6.35 -18.43 -13.75
N ARG A 557 6.55 -17.12 -13.65
CA ARG A 557 6.94 -16.29 -14.80
C ARG A 557 8.18 -15.47 -14.50
N HIS A 558 9.00 -15.28 -15.52
CA HIS A 558 9.99 -14.21 -15.50
C HIS A 558 9.25 -12.88 -15.55
N VAL A 559 9.66 -11.94 -14.70
CA VAL A 559 9.01 -10.64 -14.53
C VAL A 559 10.05 -9.58 -14.15
N ARG A 560 9.73 -8.31 -14.33
CA ARG A 560 10.53 -7.21 -13.77
C ARG A 560 10.06 -6.89 -12.35
N MET A 561 10.91 -7.19 -11.38
CA MET A 561 10.66 -6.94 -9.96
C MET A 561 11.28 -5.61 -9.54
N GLY A 562 10.63 -4.91 -8.63
CA GLY A 562 11.11 -3.68 -8.01
C GLY A 562 10.17 -3.20 -6.91
N PRO A 563 10.52 -2.11 -6.19
CA PRO A 563 9.58 -1.50 -5.27
C PRO A 563 8.42 -0.90 -6.06
N ILE A 564 7.20 -1.15 -5.59
CA ILE A 564 5.96 -0.60 -6.13
C ILE A 564 5.22 0.15 -5.04
N HIS A 565 4.34 1.06 -5.45
CA HIS A 565 3.37 1.65 -4.53
C HIS A 565 2.30 0.62 -4.13
N GLY A 566 1.94 -0.29 -5.04
CA GLY A 566 1.06 -1.43 -4.74
C GLY A 566 -0.44 -1.12 -4.78
N ASP A 567 -0.82 0.15 -4.67
CA ASP A 567 -2.19 0.66 -4.89
C ASP A 567 -2.17 2.03 -5.58
N LEU A 568 -1.36 2.18 -6.64
CA LEU A 568 -1.28 3.42 -7.41
C LEU A 568 -2.56 3.62 -8.26
N ASN A 569 -3.61 4.14 -7.64
CA ASN A 569 -4.88 4.47 -8.30
C ASN A 569 -5.05 6.00 -8.44
N LEU A 570 -6.08 6.43 -9.18
CA LEU A 570 -6.28 7.84 -9.52
C LEU A 570 -6.67 8.74 -8.32
N GLU A 571 -7.04 8.17 -7.17
CA GLU A 571 -7.35 8.92 -5.95
C GLU A 571 -6.10 9.08 -5.06
N ASN A 572 -5.16 8.13 -5.13
CA ASN A 572 -3.91 8.14 -4.38
C ASN A 572 -2.81 9.03 -5.01
N VAL A 573 -3.10 9.63 -6.17
CA VAL A 573 -2.25 10.63 -6.82
C VAL A 573 -2.92 11.98 -6.68
N LEU A 574 -2.28 12.89 -5.94
CA LEU A 574 -2.76 14.25 -5.73
C LEU A 574 -2.02 15.21 -6.66
N VAL A 575 -2.76 16.10 -7.29
CA VAL A 575 -2.24 17.17 -8.14
C VAL A 575 -2.44 18.49 -7.40
N VAL A 576 -1.33 19.09 -6.98
CA VAL A 576 -1.29 20.43 -6.38
C VAL A 576 -0.94 21.40 -7.49
N TYR A 577 -1.83 22.34 -7.79
CA TYR A 577 -1.65 23.24 -8.93
C TYR A 577 -1.98 24.70 -8.61
N ASP A 578 -1.33 25.58 -9.36
CA ASP A 578 -1.68 26.99 -9.49
C ASP A 578 -1.63 27.41 -10.98
N LYS A 579 -1.72 28.71 -11.26
CA LYS A 579 -1.68 29.26 -12.63
C LYS A 579 -0.37 28.98 -13.39
N ARG A 580 0.70 28.49 -12.74
CA ARG A 580 2.05 28.34 -13.32
C ARG A 580 2.75 27.01 -13.02
N ASN A 581 2.28 26.23 -12.06
CA ASN A 581 2.93 25.03 -11.56
C ASN A 581 1.88 23.94 -11.33
N ARG A 582 2.26 22.69 -11.62
CA ARG A 582 1.49 21.49 -11.32
C ARG A 582 2.46 20.48 -10.76
N GLN A 583 2.27 20.08 -9.51
CA GLN A 583 3.11 19.11 -8.82
C GLN A 583 2.27 17.91 -8.42
N VAL A 584 2.88 16.73 -8.46
CA VAL A 584 2.24 15.48 -8.05
C VAL A 584 2.75 15.06 -6.67
N PHE A 585 1.81 14.68 -5.80
CA PHE A 585 2.09 14.07 -4.51
C PHE A 585 1.41 12.71 -4.43
N LEU A 586 2.08 11.76 -3.81
CA LEU A 586 1.62 10.38 -3.66
C LEU A 586 1.29 10.12 -2.20
N ILE A 587 0.19 9.40 -1.96
CA ILE A 587 -0.30 9.05 -0.63
C ILE A 587 -0.75 7.58 -0.63
N ASP A 588 -1.02 7.02 0.56
CA ASP A 588 -1.53 5.65 0.72
C ASP A 588 -0.52 4.55 0.32
N PHE A 589 0.63 4.56 0.97
CA PHE A 589 1.68 3.57 0.76
C PHE A 589 1.47 2.25 1.50
N ALA A 590 0.28 1.97 2.03
CA ALA A 590 -0.02 0.76 2.81
C ALA A 590 0.33 -0.55 2.09
N ASN A 591 0.21 -0.54 0.76
CA ASN A 591 0.48 -1.70 -0.09
C ASN A 591 1.87 -1.69 -0.74
N ALA A 592 2.74 -0.73 -0.37
CA ALA A 592 4.07 -0.61 -0.94
C ALA A 592 4.94 -1.80 -0.52
N ARG A 593 5.60 -2.42 -1.51
CA ARG A 593 6.39 -3.65 -1.33
C ARG A 593 7.32 -3.91 -2.51
N GLN A 594 8.18 -4.92 -2.42
CA GLN A 594 8.89 -5.48 -3.58
C GLN A 594 7.97 -6.45 -4.33
N ASP A 595 7.64 -6.16 -5.59
CA ASP A 595 6.78 -7.02 -6.40
C ASP A 595 6.95 -6.73 -7.91
N ILE A 596 6.08 -7.30 -8.74
CA ILE A 596 5.98 -7.03 -10.17
C ILE A 596 5.67 -5.55 -10.40
N VAL A 597 6.57 -4.84 -11.07
CA VAL A 597 6.44 -3.38 -11.31
C VAL A 597 5.15 -3.02 -12.06
N LEU A 598 4.65 -3.93 -12.90
CA LEU A 598 3.42 -3.72 -13.67
C LEU A 598 2.15 -3.57 -12.82
N HIS A 599 2.15 -3.93 -11.54
CA HIS A 599 1.02 -3.71 -10.62
C HIS A 599 0.55 -2.26 -10.57
N ASP A 600 1.48 -1.31 -10.52
CA ASP A 600 1.15 0.12 -10.48
C ASP A 600 0.46 0.56 -11.79
N PHE A 601 0.89 0.04 -12.94
CA PHE A 601 0.31 0.35 -14.24
C PHE A 601 -1.08 -0.27 -14.43
N TRP A 602 -1.25 -1.55 -14.09
CA TRP A 602 -2.55 -2.23 -14.15
C TRP A 602 -3.57 -1.55 -13.24
N ARG A 603 -3.14 -1.12 -12.05
CA ARG A 603 -4.00 -0.41 -11.10
C ARG A 603 -4.43 0.96 -11.63
N MET A 604 -3.51 1.74 -12.19
CA MET A 604 -3.83 3.02 -12.82
C MET A 604 -4.80 2.86 -13.99
N GLU A 605 -4.51 1.96 -14.93
CA GLU A 605 -5.35 1.76 -16.12
C GLU A 605 -6.76 1.26 -15.74
N THR A 606 -6.86 0.37 -14.75
CA THR A 606 -8.15 -0.08 -14.20
C THR A 606 -8.98 1.10 -13.69
N GLY A 607 -8.35 2.09 -13.03
CA GLY A 607 -9.05 3.30 -12.59
C GLY A 607 -9.66 4.10 -13.76
N ILE A 608 -9.01 4.14 -14.92
CA ILE A 608 -9.53 4.82 -16.11
C ILE A 608 -10.79 4.11 -16.63
N TRP A 609 -10.75 2.77 -16.69
CA TRP A 609 -11.89 1.95 -17.10
C TRP A 609 -13.07 2.00 -16.13
N LEU A 610 -12.81 2.20 -14.83
CA LEU A 610 -13.86 2.29 -13.80
C LEU A 610 -14.50 3.67 -13.70
N TYR A 611 -13.73 4.74 -13.88
CA TYR A 611 -14.20 6.08 -13.54
C TYR A 611 -14.33 7.03 -14.72
N LEU A 612 -13.40 7.01 -15.68
CA LEU A 612 -13.36 8.00 -16.75
C LEU A 612 -14.14 7.53 -17.99
N VAL A 613 -13.94 6.28 -18.40
CA VAL A 613 -14.62 5.73 -19.59
C VAL A 613 -16.14 5.69 -19.42
N PRO A 614 -16.72 5.15 -18.32
CA PRO A 614 -18.17 5.05 -18.19
C PRO A 614 -18.88 6.42 -18.14
N GLU A 615 -18.23 7.42 -17.55
CA GLU A 615 -18.73 8.79 -17.50
C GLU A 615 -18.76 9.44 -18.89
N ILE A 616 -17.67 9.33 -19.65
CA ILE A 616 -17.60 9.89 -21.01
C ILE A 616 -18.59 9.18 -21.95
N LEU A 617 -18.76 7.85 -21.82
CA LEU A 617 -19.78 7.13 -22.58
C LEU A 617 -21.18 7.67 -22.26
N LYS A 618 -21.51 7.85 -20.98
CA LYS A 618 -22.80 8.41 -20.54
C LYS A 618 -23.03 9.81 -21.11
N GLU A 619 -22.06 10.72 -20.96
CA GLU A 619 -22.15 12.11 -21.39
C GLU A 619 -22.39 12.26 -22.90
N ASN A 620 -21.93 11.27 -23.68
CA ASN A 620 -22.04 11.27 -25.13
C ASN A 620 -23.14 10.32 -25.65
N GLY A 621 -24.04 9.84 -24.79
CA GLY A 621 -25.15 8.96 -25.18
C GLY A 621 -24.71 7.61 -25.77
N ARG A 622 -23.50 7.16 -25.44
CA ARG A 622 -22.92 5.88 -25.85
C ARG A 622 -23.24 4.78 -24.85
N SER A 623 -23.07 3.53 -25.29
CA SER A 623 -23.47 2.37 -24.51
C SER A 623 -22.31 1.40 -24.26
N LEU A 624 -22.59 0.35 -23.48
CA LEU A 624 -21.64 -0.71 -23.19
C LEU A 624 -21.09 -1.39 -24.47
N SER A 625 -21.89 -1.43 -25.55
CA SER A 625 -21.51 -2.03 -26.84
C SER A 625 -20.36 -1.30 -27.56
N ASP A 626 -20.05 -0.06 -27.17
CA ASP A 626 -18.93 0.70 -27.76
C ASP A 626 -17.56 0.28 -27.20
N ILE A 627 -17.52 -0.34 -26.00
CA ILE A 627 -16.27 -0.67 -25.31
C ILE A 627 -15.37 -1.61 -26.12
N PRO A 628 -15.85 -2.72 -26.71
CA PRO A 628 -15.00 -3.63 -27.49
C PRO A 628 -14.24 -2.93 -28.62
N ASN A 629 -14.92 -2.07 -29.38
CA ASN A 629 -14.30 -1.29 -30.44
C ASN A 629 -13.28 -0.29 -29.88
N PHE A 630 -13.56 0.32 -28.72
CA PHE A 630 -12.63 1.23 -28.08
C PHE A 630 -11.36 0.50 -27.58
N VAL A 631 -11.50 -0.67 -26.97
CA VAL A 631 -10.38 -1.53 -26.56
C VAL A 631 -9.50 -1.90 -27.76
N GLN A 632 -10.12 -2.27 -28.88
CA GLN A 632 -9.42 -2.55 -30.14
C GLN A 632 -8.69 -1.31 -30.67
N ASN A 633 -9.33 -0.14 -30.67
CA ASN A 633 -8.71 1.12 -31.10
C ASN A 633 -7.46 1.45 -30.28
N ILE A 634 -7.49 1.22 -28.95
CA ILE A 634 -6.31 1.41 -28.09
C ILE A 634 -5.21 0.40 -28.44
N HIS A 635 -5.55 -0.87 -28.70
CA HIS A 635 -4.58 -1.88 -29.12
C HIS A 635 -3.91 -1.54 -30.46
N ASP A 636 -4.70 -1.10 -31.43
CA ASP A 636 -4.23 -0.71 -32.77
C ASP A 636 -3.58 0.68 -32.78
N ASN A 637 -3.63 1.40 -31.66
CA ASN A 637 -3.21 2.80 -31.53
C ASN A 637 -3.86 3.70 -32.59
N ALA A 638 -5.16 3.49 -32.85
CA ALA A 638 -5.93 4.15 -33.89
C ALA A 638 -7.30 4.59 -33.36
N LEU A 639 -7.38 5.80 -32.80
CA LEU A 639 -8.62 6.35 -32.29
C LEU A 639 -9.61 6.65 -33.43
N LYS A 640 -10.83 6.11 -33.32
CA LYS A 640 -11.93 6.34 -34.29
C LYS A 640 -13.12 7.11 -33.70
N ALA A 641 -13.06 7.45 -32.41
CA ALA A 641 -14.13 8.09 -31.64
C ALA A 641 -13.56 9.33 -30.92
N PRO A 642 -13.73 10.55 -31.47
CA PRO A 642 -13.09 11.77 -30.95
C PRO A 642 -13.38 12.07 -29.47
N GLU A 643 -14.61 11.84 -29.02
CA GLU A 643 -15.03 12.03 -27.63
C GLU A 643 -14.28 11.11 -26.64
N LEU A 644 -13.72 9.99 -27.11
CA LEU A 644 -12.89 9.09 -26.31
C LEU A 644 -11.39 9.42 -26.39
N GLU A 645 -11.01 10.58 -26.96
CA GLU A 645 -9.61 11.00 -27.08
C GLU A 645 -8.92 11.12 -25.73
N LYS A 646 -9.58 11.72 -24.73
CA LYS A 646 -9.01 11.89 -23.39
C LYS A 646 -8.62 10.55 -22.74
N PRO A 647 -9.52 9.56 -22.56
CA PRO A 647 -9.14 8.26 -22.00
C PRO A 647 -8.17 7.50 -22.92
N PHE A 648 -8.29 7.62 -24.25
CA PHE A 648 -7.36 6.99 -25.18
C PHE A 648 -5.92 7.46 -24.94
N GLN A 649 -5.69 8.76 -24.80
CA GLN A 649 -4.35 9.33 -24.65
C GLN A 649 -3.75 9.01 -23.28
N ILE A 650 -4.57 9.00 -22.22
CA ILE A 650 -4.14 8.60 -20.87
C ILE A 650 -3.73 7.13 -20.86
N ILE A 651 -4.56 6.22 -21.38
CA ILE A 651 -4.26 4.79 -21.44
C ILE A 651 -3.03 4.55 -22.32
N SER A 652 -2.94 5.20 -23.48
CA SER A 652 -1.77 5.11 -24.35
C SER A 652 -0.49 5.59 -23.67
N ALA A 653 -0.54 6.63 -22.84
CA ALA A 653 0.61 7.07 -22.05
C ALA A 653 1.03 6.04 -20.99
N ILE A 654 0.06 5.48 -20.24
CA ILE A 654 0.30 4.41 -19.25
C ILE A 654 0.93 3.19 -19.92
N ARG A 655 0.32 2.69 -21.00
CA ARG A 655 0.78 1.53 -21.76
C ARG A 655 2.16 1.76 -22.40
N LYS A 656 2.40 2.95 -22.97
CA LYS A 656 3.72 3.29 -23.49
C LYS A 656 4.78 3.24 -22.40
N GLN A 657 4.49 3.79 -21.21
CA GLN A 657 5.44 3.77 -20.10
C GLN A 657 5.66 2.35 -19.55
N SER A 658 4.61 1.51 -19.50
CA SER A 658 4.68 0.15 -18.99
C SER A 658 5.58 -0.77 -19.84
N THR A 659 5.72 -0.51 -21.15
CA THR A 659 6.62 -1.29 -22.03
C THR A 659 8.07 -1.33 -21.53
N ASN A 660 8.53 -0.29 -20.83
CA ASN A 660 9.86 -0.25 -20.22
C ASN A 660 10.05 -1.31 -19.12
N TYR A 661 8.96 -1.83 -18.58
CA TYR A 661 8.91 -2.76 -17.44
C TYR A 661 8.34 -4.14 -17.80
N MET A 662 7.92 -4.34 -19.04
CA MET A 662 7.61 -5.67 -19.56
C MET A 662 8.89 -6.48 -19.79
N VAL A 663 8.80 -7.79 -19.71
CA VAL A 663 9.91 -8.69 -20.07
C VAL A 663 10.15 -8.67 -21.57
N LYS A 664 9.08 -8.65 -22.35
CA LYS A 664 9.09 -8.52 -23.81
C LYS A 664 8.19 -7.35 -24.21
N PRO A 665 8.75 -6.17 -24.50
CA PRO A 665 7.98 -4.96 -24.81
C PRO A 665 6.95 -5.11 -25.95
N ASP A 666 7.22 -5.98 -26.92
CA ASP A 666 6.33 -6.22 -28.08
C ASP A 666 5.29 -7.34 -27.84
N ASP A 667 5.36 -8.03 -26.69
CA ASP A 667 4.46 -9.12 -26.33
C ASP A 667 3.48 -8.67 -25.24
N TRP A 668 2.31 -8.18 -25.69
CA TRP A 668 1.25 -7.70 -24.81
C TRP A 668 0.62 -8.79 -23.92
N SER A 669 1.00 -10.07 -24.07
CA SER A 669 0.42 -11.15 -23.27
C SER A 669 0.65 -10.97 -21.76
N GLU A 670 1.84 -10.51 -21.37
CA GLU A 670 2.17 -10.21 -19.97
C GLU A 670 1.25 -9.13 -19.42
N TYR A 671 1.10 -8.03 -20.17
CA TYR A 671 0.33 -6.87 -19.72
C TYR A 671 -1.18 -7.14 -19.70
N TYR A 672 -1.76 -7.76 -20.74
CA TYR A 672 -3.21 -7.98 -20.80
C TYR A 672 -3.68 -9.05 -19.81
N ASN A 673 -2.91 -10.12 -19.56
CA ASN A 673 -3.29 -11.10 -18.53
C ASN A 673 -3.39 -10.44 -17.14
N GLY A 674 -2.40 -9.61 -16.77
CA GLY A 674 -2.46 -8.89 -15.49
C GLY A 674 -3.61 -7.89 -15.43
N LEU A 675 -3.85 -7.12 -16.50
CA LEU A 675 -4.96 -6.17 -16.56
C LEU A 675 -6.33 -6.84 -16.46
N ILE A 676 -6.53 -7.99 -17.11
CA ILE A 676 -7.76 -8.79 -17.01
C ILE A 676 -8.03 -9.17 -15.55
N VAL A 677 -7.01 -9.65 -14.82
CA VAL A 677 -7.16 -10.01 -13.40
C VAL A 677 -7.54 -8.79 -12.56
N TYR A 678 -6.97 -7.62 -12.83
CA TYR A 678 -7.33 -6.38 -12.15
C TYR A 678 -8.76 -5.93 -12.44
N LEU A 679 -9.22 -6.00 -13.69
CA LEU A 679 -10.58 -5.64 -14.09
C LEU A 679 -11.62 -6.59 -13.47
N ILE A 680 -11.36 -7.90 -13.46
CA ILE A 680 -12.23 -8.88 -12.78
C ILE A 680 -12.19 -8.68 -11.27
N GLY A 681 -11.00 -8.46 -10.69
CA GLY A 681 -10.82 -8.19 -9.27
C GLY A 681 -11.57 -6.94 -8.79
N ALA A 682 -11.70 -5.92 -9.64
CA ALA A 682 -12.41 -4.69 -9.33
C ALA A 682 -13.91 -4.88 -9.07
N LEU A 683 -14.53 -5.96 -9.56
CA LEU A 683 -15.96 -6.23 -9.36
C LEU A 683 -16.33 -6.37 -7.88
N LYS A 684 -15.37 -6.73 -7.01
CA LYS A 684 -15.60 -6.93 -5.56
C LYS A 684 -15.94 -5.66 -4.78
N PHE A 685 -15.67 -4.49 -5.35
CA PHE A 685 -15.82 -3.22 -4.64
C PHE A 685 -17.26 -2.71 -4.73
N SER A 686 -17.95 -2.62 -3.59
CA SER A 686 -19.37 -2.25 -3.50
C SER A 686 -19.65 -0.77 -3.75
N ASN A 687 -18.68 0.12 -3.50
CA ASN A 687 -18.81 1.55 -3.79
C ASN A 687 -19.04 1.85 -5.29
N LEU A 688 -18.65 0.94 -6.17
CA LEU A 688 -18.89 1.05 -7.61
C LEU A 688 -20.36 0.83 -8.00
N ASP A 689 -21.17 0.20 -7.14
CA ASP A 689 -22.59 -0.08 -7.39
C ASP A 689 -23.46 1.19 -7.26
N ASN A 690 -22.98 2.19 -6.51
CA ASN A 690 -23.73 3.40 -6.18
C ASN A 690 -23.40 4.59 -7.10
N GLN A 691 -22.59 4.40 -8.14
CA GLN A 691 -22.22 5.47 -9.07
C GLN A 691 -23.37 5.73 -10.04
N PRO A 692 -23.84 6.98 -10.22
CA PRO A 692 -24.92 7.32 -11.13
C PRO A 692 -24.44 7.38 -12.60
N THR A 693 -23.63 6.41 -13.04
CA THR A 693 -23.06 6.34 -14.39
C THR A 693 -23.64 5.14 -15.15
N THR A 694 -24.06 5.34 -16.40
CA THR A 694 -24.51 4.26 -17.30
C THR A 694 -23.67 4.32 -18.58
N PRO A 695 -22.91 3.27 -18.94
CA PRO A 695 -22.84 1.95 -18.28
C PRO A 695 -22.27 2.01 -16.86
N LEU A 696 -22.63 1.03 -16.03
CA LEU A 696 -22.11 0.95 -14.66
C LEU A 696 -20.61 0.61 -14.70
N PRO A 697 -19.80 1.12 -13.76
CA PRO A 697 -18.34 0.86 -13.72
C PRO A 697 -17.97 -0.63 -13.80
N LYS A 698 -18.71 -1.48 -13.08
CA LYS A 698 -18.49 -2.93 -13.06
C LYS A 698 -18.76 -3.58 -14.42
N GLN A 699 -19.83 -3.17 -15.11
CA GLN A 699 -20.14 -3.65 -16.45
C GLN A 699 -19.03 -3.26 -17.43
N GLY A 700 -18.58 -2.00 -17.36
CA GLY A 700 -17.48 -1.51 -18.20
C GLY A 700 -16.18 -2.28 -17.97
N ALA A 701 -15.81 -2.55 -16.71
CA ALA A 701 -14.63 -3.34 -16.38
C ALA A 701 -14.72 -4.78 -16.90
N PHE A 702 -15.87 -5.44 -16.72
CA PHE A 702 -16.06 -6.81 -17.20
C PHE A 702 -16.01 -6.90 -18.74
N VAL A 703 -16.69 -5.99 -19.44
CA VAL A 703 -16.67 -5.95 -20.91
C VAL A 703 -15.28 -5.62 -21.46
N THR A 704 -14.52 -4.78 -20.75
CA THR A 704 -13.11 -4.53 -21.08
C THR A 704 -12.28 -5.81 -20.93
N ALA A 705 -12.48 -6.57 -19.85
CA ALA A 705 -11.75 -7.81 -19.60
C ALA A 705 -11.99 -8.87 -20.69
N VAL A 706 -13.25 -9.11 -21.08
CA VAL A 706 -13.56 -10.05 -22.18
C VAL A 706 -12.99 -9.58 -23.52
N SER A 707 -13.03 -8.26 -23.79
CA SER A 707 -12.49 -7.70 -25.03
C SER A 707 -10.98 -7.87 -25.14
N LEU A 708 -10.24 -7.62 -24.05
CA LEU A 708 -8.79 -7.87 -23.98
C LEU A 708 -8.46 -9.36 -24.14
N PHE A 709 -9.31 -10.24 -23.59
CA PHE A 709 -9.13 -11.67 -23.73
C PHE A 709 -9.29 -12.16 -25.18
N HIS A 710 -10.25 -11.60 -25.93
CA HIS A 710 -10.38 -11.82 -27.37
C HIS A 710 -9.12 -11.40 -28.15
N ILE A 711 -8.56 -10.23 -27.85
CA ILE A 711 -7.30 -9.77 -28.45
C ILE A 711 -6.15 -10.74 -28.14
N LEU A 712 -6.05 -11.21 -26.89
CA LEU A 712 -5.05 -12.19 -26.48
C LEU A 712 -5.17 -13.52 -27.24
N LYS A 713 -6.40 -13.98 -27.46
CA LYS A 713 -6.69 -15.22 -28.21
C LYS A 713 -6.66 -15.02 -29.72
N LYS A 714 -6.54 -13.77 -30.19
CA LYS A 714 -6.61 -13.38 -31.62
C LYS A 714 -7.92 -13.81 -32.27
N GLU A 715 -9.02 -13.72 -31.52
CA GLU A 715 -10.37 -14.00 -32.00
C GLU A 715 -11.16 -12.70 -32.11
N PRO A 716 -11.86 -12.45 -33.23
CA PRO A 716 -12.67 -11.24 -33.38
C PRO A 716 -13.81 -11.22 -32.36
N MET A 717 -14.15 -10.03 -31.86
CA MET A 717 -15.38 -9.85 -31.10
C MET A 717 -16.61 -10.05 -32.01
N PRO A 718 -17.73 -10.57 -31.48
CA PRO A 718 -19.00 -10.60 -32.22
C PRO A 718 -19.38 -9.21 -32.73
N ASP A 719 -20.06 -9.14 -33.87
CA ASP A 719 -20.55 -7.87 -34.40
C ASP A 719 -21.66 -7.31 -33.49
N THR A 720 -21.26 -6.43 -32.58
CA THR A 720 -22.17 -5.75 -31.65
C THR A 720 -23.23 -4.89 -32.36
N ASN A 721 -23.03 -4.51 -33.64
CA ASN A 721 -24.04 -3.79 -34.42
C ASN A 721 -25.16 -4.71 -34.93
N SER A 722 -24.94 -6.04 -34.95
CA SER A 722 -25.91 -7.03 -35.41
C SER A 722 -26.87 -7.52 -34.31
N LEU A 723 -26.55 -7.22 -33.05
CA LEU A 723 -27.45 -7.39 -31.92
C LEU A 723 -28.51 -6.30 -32.02
N LYS A 724 -29.69 -6.68 -32.51
CA LYS A 724 -30.85 -5.79 -32.49
C LYS A 724 -30.97 -5.18 -31.09
N PRO A 725 -31.28 -3.88 -30.97
CA PRO A 725 -31.75 -3.37 -29.70
C PRO A 725 -32.93 -4.25 -29.29
N GLU A 726 -32.84 -4.90 -28.13
CA GLU A 726 -34.05 -5.37 -27.48
C GLU A 726 -34.94 -4.15 -27.28
N GLU A 727 -36.20 -4.23 -27.71
CA GLU A 727 -37.23 -3.25 -27.40
C GLU A 727 -37.33 -3.13 -25.88
N GLY A 728 -36.61 -2.14 -25.32
CA GLY A 728 -36.39 -2.05 -23.88
C GLY A 728 -35.28 -1.07 -23.52
N ASP A 729 -35.58 0.23 -23.70
CA ASP A 729 -35.00 1.42 -23.03
C ASP A 729 -33.81 2.14 -23.73
N PRO A 730 -33.91 3.45 -24.09
CA PRO A 730 -34.93 4.44 -23.77
C PRO A 730 -35.71 4.92 -25.01
N THR A 731 -36.94 4.44 -25.17
CA THR A 731 -37.97 5.24 -25.85
C THR A 731 -38.53 6.22 -24.83
N MET A 732 -38.81 7.46 -25.27
CA MET A 732 -39.57 8.50 -24.56
C MET A 732 -40.56 7.93 -23.53
N PRO A 733 -40.71 8.53 -22.33
CA PRO A 733 -41.76 8.13 -21.41
C PRO A 733 -43.10 8.15 -22.16
N ASN A 734 -43.73 6.98 -22.30
CA ASN A 734 -44.95 6.81 -23.10
C ASN A 734 -46.19 7.51 -22.49
N ASP A 735 -46.03 8.38 -21.50
CA ASP A 735 -47.11 9.15 -20.87
C ASP A 735 -46.57 10.51 -20.35
N LEU A 736 -46.01 11.35 -21.22
CA LEU A 736 -45.87 12.77 -20.88
C LEU A 736 -47.28 13.35 -20.70
N SER A 737 -47.55 13.96 -19.54
CA SER A 737 -48.84 14.58 -19.27
C SER A 737 -48.77 16.10 -19.44
N VAL A 738 -49.93 16.75 -19.54
CA VAL A 738 -50.03 18.23 -19.50
C VAL A 738 -49.32 18.82 -18.29
N ARG A 739 -49.30 18.08 -17.15
CA ARG A 739 -48.64 18.53 -15.92
C ARG A 739 -47.11 18.58 -16.05
N ASP A 740 -46.54 17.72 -16.87
CA ASP A 740 -45.07 17.59 -17.03
C ASP A 740 -44.53 18.62 -18.02
N LEU A 741 -45.28 18.90 -19.09
CA LEU A 741 -44.87 19.84 -20.14
C LEU A 741 -45.14 21.31 -19.76
N TYR A 742 -46.20 21.57 -19.01
CA TYR A 742 -46.65 22.94 -18.69
C TYR A 742 -45.60 23.83 -17.99
N PRO A 743 -44.85 23.36 -16.97
CA PRO A 743 -43.84 24.18 -16.31
C PRO A 743 -42.75 24.64 -17.28
N TYR A 744 -42.38 23.80 -18.25
CA TYR A 744 -41.35 24.13 -19.22
C TYR A 744 -41.86 25.13 -20.25
N LEU A 745 -43.04 24.88 -20.81
CA LEU A 745 -43.65 25.74 -21.80
C LEU A 745 -43.97 27.13 -21.23
N SER A 746 -44.42 27.22 -19.96
CA SER A 746 -44.77 28.51 -19.34
C SER A 746 -43.57 29.32 -18.82
N LYS A 747 -42.44 28.67 -18.52
CA LYS A 747 -41.27 29.31 -17.92
C LYS A 747 -40.16 29.63 -18.91
N HIS A 748 -40.01 28.83 -19.97
CA HIS A 748 -38.84 28.89 -20.87
C HIS A 748 -39.18 29.32 -22.31
N PHE A 749 -40.47 29.46 -22.64
CA PHE A 749 -40.96 29.85 -23.96
C PHE A 749 -41.75 31.15 -23.89
N THR A 750 -41.63 31.98 -24.91
CA THR A 750 -42.30 33.29 -25.04
C THR A 750 -43.62 33.17 -25.80
N GLU A 751 -44.37 34.26 -25.90
CA GLU A 751 -45.61 34.28 -26.70
C GLU A 751 -45.36 34.05 -28.19
N GLU A 752 -44.22 34.52 -28.70
CA GLU A 752 -43.80 34.31 -30.08
C GLU A 752 -43.42 32.85 -30.32
N ASP A 753 -42.66 32.23 -29.40
CA ASP A 753 -42.35 30.80 -29.49
C ASP A 753 -43.63 29.93 -29.49
N LEU A 754 -44.64 30.30 -28.68
CA LEU A 754 -45.91 29.57 -28.68
C LEU A 754 -46.68 29.70 -30.00
N LYS A 755 -46.57 30.84 -30.70
CA LYS A 755 -47.19 31.03 -32.02
C LYS A 755 -46.49 30.16 -33.05
N ASP A 756 -45.16 30.10 -33.02
CA ASP A 756 -44.36 29.24 -33.90
C ASP A 756 -44.70 27.76 -33.67
N ILE A 757 -44.79 27.32 -32.41
CA ILE A 757 -45.25 25.98 -32.05
C ILE A 757 -46.65 25.70 -32.61
N CYS A 758 -47.58 26.67 -32.51
CA CYS A 758 -48.91 26.50 -33.06
C CYS A 758 -48.91 26.38 -34.59
N ILE A 759 -48.04 27.13 -35.29
CA ILE A 759 -47.87 27.03 -36.75
C ILE A 759 -47.37 25.63 -37.13
N GLU A 760 -46.32 25.13 -36.47
CA GLU A 760 -45.75 23.79 -36.74
C GLU A 760 -46.76 22.67 -36.44
N LEU A 761 -47.64 22.85 -35.45
CA LEU A 761 -48.69 21.89 -35.09
C LEU A 761 -49.97 22.05 -35.92
N GLU A 762 -49.99 22.97 -36.88
CA GLU A 762 -51.15 23.33 -37.71
C GLU A 762 -52.39 23.80 -36.90
N ILE A 763 -52.16 24.46 -35.76
CA ILE A 763 -53.18 25.02 -34.87
C ILE A 763 -53.17 26.54 -35.02
N ARG A 764 -54.33 27.17 -35.23
CA ARG A 764 -54.41 28.64 -35.22
C ARG A 764 -54.32 29.15 -33.79
N TYR A 765 -53.30 29.96 -33.50
CA TYR A 765 -53.07 30.49 -32.15
C TYR A 765 -54.27 31.28 -31.61
N GLU A 766 -54.99 31.99 -32.47
CA GLU A 766 -56.18 32.78 -32.13
C GLU A 766 -57.34 31.91 -31.61
N ASP A 767 -57.40 30.65 -32.01
CA ASP A 767 -58.44 29.70 -31.61
C ASP A 767 -58.17 29.10 -30.21
N ILE A 768 -56.95 29.27 -29.67
CA ILE A 768 -56.59 28.79 -28.33
C ILE A 768 -57.11 29.78 -27.27
N PRO A 769 -58.03 29.36 -26.37
CA PRO A 769 -58.58 30.23 -25.34
C PRO A 769 -57.50 30.71 -24.35
N GLY A 770 -57.67 31.93 -23.82
CA GLY A 770 -56.76 32.50 -22.83
C GLY A 770 -56.26 33.90 -23.21
N ARG A 771 -55.95 34.71 -22.20
CA ARG A 771 -55.48 36.11 -22.37
C ARG A 771 -54.02 36.32 -21.98
N THR A 772 -53.40 35.31 -21.36
CA THR A 772 -52.01 35.34 -20.89
C THR A 772 -51.23 34.17 -21.48
N LEU A 773 -49.92 34.33 -21.59
CA LEU A 773 -48.99 33.29 -22.07
C LEU A 773 -49.21 31.95 -21.35
N SER A 774 -49.25 31.97 -20.02
CA SER A 774 -49.47 30.78 -19.20
C SER A 774 -50.85 30.16 -19.44
N SER A 775 -51.91 30.98 -19.59
CA SER A 775 -53.24 30.43 -19.92
C SER A 775 -53.28 29.77 -21.29
N LYS A 776 -52.62 30.36 -22.30
CA LYS A 776 -52.58 29.80 -23.65
C LYS A 776 -51.66 28.57 -23.75
N ALA A 777 -50.55 28.54 -23.03
CA ALA A 777 -49.68 27.36 -22.91
C ALA A 777 -50.45 26.16 -22.33
N ARG A 778 -51.28 26.39 -21.31
CA ARG A 778 -52.11 25.35 -20.72
C ARG A 778 -53.20 24.87 -21.67
N GLU A 779 -53.91 25.78 -22.32
CA GLU A 779 -54.99 25.42 -23.24
C GLU A 779 -54.48 24.74 -24.52
N LEU A 780 -53.28 25.08 -25.00
CA LEU A 780 -52.60 24.36 -26.07
C LEU A 780 -52.32 22.90 -25.67
N LEU A 781 -51.72 22.70 -24.49
CA LEU A 781 -51.44 21.36 -23.97
C LEU A 781 -52.71 20.52 -23.80
N LEU A 782 -53.78 21.10 -23.24
CA LEU A 782 -55.09 20.44 -23.11
C LEU A 782 -55.76 20.19 -24.47
N HIS A 783 -55.50 21.03 -25.48
CA HIS A 783 -55.98 20.79 -26.83
C HIS A 783 -55.28 19.58 -27.45
N LEU A 784 -53.94 19.52 -27.36
CA LEU A 784 -53.15 18.38 -27.85
C LEU A 784 -53.50 17.08 -27.13
N GLU A 785 -53.68 17.13 -25.80
CA GLU A 785 -54.08 15.97 -24.99
C GLU A 785 -55.43 15.41 -25.46
N ARG A 786 -56.43 16.27 -25.67
CA ARG A 786 -57.78 15.87 -26.13
C ARG A 786 -57.77 15.24 -27.52
N HIS A 787 -56.79 15.56 -28.35
CA HIS A 787 -56.66 15.03 -29.71
C HIS A 787 -55.60 13.94 -29.83
N GLY A 788 -54.96 13.53 -28.71
CA GLY A 788 -53.93 12.49 -28.71
C GLY A 788 -52.64 12.88 -29.45
N ARG A 789 -52.29 14.17 -29.44
CA ARG A 789 -51.14 14.76 -30.17
C ARG A 789 -50.08 15.38 -29.23
N LEU A 790 -50.05 14.95 -27.97
CA LEU A 790 -49.17 15.56 -26.95
C LEU A 790 -47.68 15.23 -27.19
N ASP A 791 -47.42 14.10 -27.83
CA ASP A 791 -46.13 13.56 -28.26
C ASP A 791 -45.45 14.39 -29.36
N GLU A 792 -46.21 15.22 -30.08
CA GLU A 792 -45.67 16.13 -31.10
C GLU A 792 -44.95 17.36 -30.52
N LEU A 793 -45.18 17.69 -29.24
CA LEU A 793 -44.62 18.90 -28.62
C LEU A 793 -43.17 18.76 -28.09
N PRO A 794 -42.79 17.64 -27.43
CA PRO A 794 -41.41 17.37 -27.00
C PRO A 794 -40.30 17.60 -28.04
N PRO A 795 -40.42 17.15 -29.31
CA PRO A 795 -39.39 17.34 -30.32
C PRO A 795 -39.23 18.82 -30.68
N LEU A 796 -40.34 19.55 -30.86
CA LEU A 796 -40.35 20.98 -31.16
C LEU A 796 -39.70 21.79 -30.03
N MET A 797 -40.00 21.45 -28.77
CA MET A 797 -39.38 22.11 -27.61
C MET A 797 -37.86 21.90 -27.56
N LYS A 798 -37.38 20.69 -27.88
CA LYS A 798 -35.94 20.37 -27.97
C LYS A 798 -35.27 21.13 -29.10
N GLU A 799 -35.90 21.21 -30.27
CA GLU A 799 -35.38 21.93 -31.43
C GLU A 799 -35.24 23.44 -31.15
N MET A 800 -36.27 24.06 -30.56
CA MET A 800 -36.25 25.48 -30.25
C MET A 800 -35.30 25.84 -29.10
N ARG A 801 -35.00 24.89 -28.20
CA ARG A 801 -34.12 25.10 -27.03
C ARG A 801 -33.13 23.93 -26.86
N PRO A 802 -32.13 23.78 -27.75
CA PRO A 802 -31.22 22.62 -27.75
C PRO A 802 -30.25 22.59 -26.57
N ARG A 803 -30.12 23.71 -25.84
CA ARG A 803 -29.28 23.82 -24.63
C ARG A 803 -30.05 23.63 -23.32
N LEU A 804 -31.38 23.55 -23.38
CA LEU A 804 -32.22 23.34 -22.20
C LEU A 804 -32.42 21.83 -21.99
N GLN A 805 -32.07 21.33 -20.80
CA GLN A 805 -32.28 19.93 -20.47
C GLN A 805 -33.77 19.69 -20.16
N PHE A 806 -34.41 18.88 -21.00
CA PHE A 806 -35.74 18.34 -20.73
C PHE A 806 -35.62 16.96 -20.09
N PRO A 807 -36.50 16.59 -19.15
CA PRO A 807 -36.45 15.30 -18.45
C PRO A 807 -36.96 14.11 -19.30
N TRP A 808 -37.27 14.34 -20.58
CA TRP A 808 -37.70 13.38 -21.58
C TRP A 808 -36.83 13.51 -22.83
#